data_AF-A0AA86NTY8-F1
#
_entry.id   AF-A0AA86NTY8-F1
#
_cell.length_a   1.000
_cell.length_b   1.000
_cell.length_c   1.000
_cell.angle_alpha   90.00
_cell.angle_beta   90.00
_cell.angle_gamma   90.00
#
_symmetry.space_group_name_H-M   'P 1'
#
loop_
_entity.id
_entity.type
_entity.pdbx_description
1 polymer ?
#
loop_
_entity_poly.entity_id
_entity_poly.type
_entity_poly.pdbx_seq_one_letter_code
_entity_poly.pdbx_strand_id
1 'polypeptide(L)'
;MKELFENISSLDFLHFSFKSINYQTQLAEAQVKTKQLCGCTAHLKQFGAHQVVYVKFNFQFMGGSLGCAEGEKIHRCVEYCIANKLPLIIDAASGGVRMQEGVLALMQMSSTVTSLNQFKKHQMPSVSIFRDPCFGGTSASFMYQTDIQIGIKGARMGFAGPQVIQNTIFDGDQNKFDSSVPAGFQTIDRQAEQGFCDLVVKEDELDAKIELLLSILANWFVPSSQEQDSGKVLDREEFSYKECRGPLHTAPKVYAEKLVLQRLDFQTDGAIQVSLANIESGNALLIHNLHDSASALSGLGTPMGYRQVAKFVRLASRLNITTISIVDTAGALPSPEAEDKSQAQAISDCLAAFSQSKALIISIITGEGGSGGALALSGGNVVACLQKSFYNVISPEGGVSILQHSAYSSSEKDKMKADFSANCEILAQAQKCYSYDIHQLGIVDALIPTQNVDVELKKFVIQQQNLFHGQSGEELVSQRQNRFRNLTKFAEIANPEAEFANAMNQITTPVQKAKKVQPAIDSETMKLVQFIAEKTQNNTKKLPTKEIIIPHVTKELTPIYPTPKQVLLSQGPKAVQEFIKNADHVFITDTSFRDAHQSLAATRHRKLELVTAAHLLEKTGMPYQNLFSAECWGGATFDTALRFLSEDPWTRLQKMSKAIPNTLTQMLLRGANAVGYTRYPDNVIKNFIIEAAKNGMDVFRVFDAFNDLDQMALCVDTVLNETQKLVEVCMCFTGQFLSESETVYTLNYYKTLAQNIYKRWPNAHFICIKDMAGLVTPQMAEPLISTIMEATEHKIPIHFHTHDTSGGQIATCMAMARAGVKIIDCASAAMSGLTSQPCMQTFLKFMSQLPADLESNLQVYDSYWLQVRQLYAQSFETDISTVRAPCADIYTSQIPGGQISNLHQQCIQMGLGDRFDELKQMYATVNELFGNVIKVTPSSKVVGDLALFMLQNNYTKESVTDQVAMRGVNFPESTRDFLQGGIGVPHVGFNQDLVRAVFQLTDQELQNRKLSQAVAQPVDLQQLQMQVQKMRPYGNSVLDSLSLALYPKVFADFVALEAKNSRLVPQLPAAVFMNGMTIGQSIIINTNQTLKLARIRNPEVTGDRTFVFELNGQTLNVVVKRKIEVKKQIKMATGNLGDHASLVLGMIETTAAQKNEIVKKGQLLLKISSAKLEVKVTAKRDGTVKEILKEGDKVVPGALVALIE
;
A
#
# COMPACT_ATOMS: atom_id res chain seq x y z
N MET A 1 26.08 -25.73 -27.50
CA MET A 1 24.87 -26.07 -26.72
C MET A 1 24.19 -24.77 -26.35
N LYS A 2 22.85 -24.74 -26.19
CA LYS A 2 22.16 -23.54 -25.71
C LYS A 2 22.43 -23.35 -24.20
N GLU A 3 22.41 -22.10 -23.73
CA GLU A 3 22.47 -21.79 -22.30
C GLU A 3 21.05 -21.70 -21.70
N LEU A 4 20.88 -22.26 -20.51
CA LEU A 4 19.68 -22.09 -19.69
C LEU A 4 19.80 -20.75 -18.95
N PHE A 5 18.75 -19.94 -19.00
CA PHE A 5 18.69 -18.62 -18.36
C PHE A 5 19.79 -17.65 -18.87
N GLU A 6 20.09 -17.74 -20.17
CA GLU A 6 21.07 -16.91 -20.90
C GLU A 6 20.80 -15.40 -20.83
N ASN A 7 19.59 -15.01 -20.43
CA ASN A 7 19.13 -13.63 -20.27
C ASN A 7 19.45 -13.02 -18.88
N ILE A 8 19.86 -13.82 -17.88
CA ILE A 8 20.15 -13.30 -16.53
C ILE A 8 21.49 -12.57 -16.50
N SER A 9 21.46 -11.30 -16.06
CA SER A 9 22.61 -10.39 -16.02
C SER A 9 22.85 -9.80 -14.63
N SER A 10 24.13 -9.64 -14.29
CA SER A 10 24.58 -8.89 -13.10
C SER A 10 24.23 -7.39 -13.22
N LEU A 11 23.92 -6.74 -12.10
CA LEU A 11 23.35 -5.39 -12.09
C LEU A 11 23.99 -4.51 -11.00
N ASP A 12 24.45 -3.31 -11.37
CA ASP A 12 24.90 -2.30 -10.40
C ASP A 12 23.71 -1.54 -9.78
N PHE A 13 22.98 -2.23 -8.90
CA PHE A 13 21.86 -1.67 -8.13
C PHE A 13 22.28 -0.84 -6.91
N LEU A 14 23.58 -0.76 -6.60
CA LEU A 14 24.10 0.12 -5.55
C LEU A 14 24.61 1.46 -6.09
N HIS A 15 24.97 1.51 -7.38
CA HIS A 15 25.81 2.54 -8.02
C HIS A 15 27.22 2.55 -7.40
N PHE A 16 27.81 1.36 -7.26
CA PHE A 16 29.02 1.15 -6.49
C PHE A 16 30.23 1.81 -7.16
N SER A 17 30.85 2.74 -6.44
CA SER A 17 32.10 3.37 -6.83
C SER A 17 33.04 3.54 -5.64
N PHE A 18 34.31 3.18 -5.83
CA PHE A 18 35.36 3.27 -4.83
C PHE A 18 36.66 3.75 -5.50
N LYS A 19 36.90 5.06 -5.42
CA LYS A 19 38.02 5.76 -6.08
C LYS A 19 38.00 5.59 -7.61
N SER A 20 38.95 4.82 -8.16
CA SER A 20 39.04 4.47 -9.58
C SER A 20 38.15 3.28 -9.96
N ILE A 21 37.67 2.51 -8.98
CA ILE A 21 36.82 1.33 -9.20
C ILE A 21 35.38 1.81 -9.38
N ASN A 22 34.77 1.44 -10.51
CA ASN A 22 33.35 1.64 -10.79
C ASN A 22 32.75 0.28 -11.19
N TYR A 23 31.65 -0.14 -10.55
CA TYR A 23 31.11 -1.48 -10.76
C TYR A 23 30.48 -1.66 -12.15
N GLN A 24 29.73 -0.68 -12.65
CA GLN A 24 29.22 -0.68 -14.03
C GLN A 24 30.35 -0.85 -15.08
N THR A 25 31.49 -0.17 -14.91
CA THR A 25 32.65 -0.35 -15.80
C THR A 25 33.23 -1.76 -15.68
N GLN A 26 33.43 -2.28 -14.46
CA GLN A 26 33.93 -3.65 -14.25
C GLN A 26 32.98 -4.72 -14.81
N LEU A 27 31.68 -4.49 -14.77
CA LEU A 27 30.69 -5.35 -15.42
C LEU A 27 30.83 -5.35 -16.94
N ALA A 28 30.88 -4.17 -17.57
CA ALA A 28 31.04 -4.07 -19.02
C ALA A 28 32.35 -4.77 -19.48
N GLU A 29 33.46 -4.52 -18.79
CA GLU A 29 34.74 -5.19 -19.04
C GLU A 29 34.66 -6.71 -18.89
N ALA A 30 34.06 -7.22 -17.81
CA ALA A 30 33.90 -8.65 -17.58
C ALA A 30 32.97 -9.31 -18.62
N GLN A 31 31.86 -8.68 -18.96
CA GLN A 31 30.90 -9.14 -19.96
C GLN A 31 31.53 -9.22 -21.35
N VAL A 32 32.25 -8.18 -21.79
CA VAL A 32 32.94 -8.18 -23.10
C VAL A 32 34.09 -9.18 -23.14
N LYS A 33 34.88 -9.29 -22.06
CA LYS A 33 36.01 -10.24 -21.96
C LYS A 33 35.57 -11.70 -22.03
N THR A 34 34.45 -12.03 -21.39
CA THR A 34 34.00 -13.43 -21.21
C THR A 34 32.86 -13.85 -22.14
N LYS A 35 32.13 -12.90 -22.73
CA LYS A 35 30.87 -13.09 -23.47
C LYS A 35 29.77 -13.76 -22.63
N GLN A 36 29.70 -13.41 -21.35
CA GLN A 36 28.71 -13.89 -20.38
C GLN A 36 28.08 -12.68 -19.68
N LEU A 37 26.77 -12.71 -19.41
CA LEU A 37 26.07 -11.60 -18.74
C LEU A 37 26.27 -11.58 -17.21
N CYS A 38 26.66 -12.72 -16.63
CA CYS A 38 26.99 -12.92 -15.23
C CYS A 38 28.09 -14.00 -15.08
N GLY A 39 28.64 -14.17 -13.88
CA GLY A 39 29.81 -14.99 -13.59
C GLY A 39 29.62 -16.51 -13.60
N CYS A 40 28.44 -17.01 -13.97
CA CYS A 40 28.21 -18.42 -14.25
C CYS A 40 27.25 -18.64 -15.44
N THR A 41 27.41 -19.77 -16.12
CA THR A 41 26.52 -20.25 -17.17
C THR A 41 25.90 -21.59 -16.78
N ALA A 42 24.77 -21.94 -17.39
CA ALA A 42 24.08 -23.20 -17.13
C ALA A 42 23.75 -23.92 -18.44
N HIS A 43 24.05 -25.21 -18.54
CA HIS A 43 23.83 -25.99 -19.76
C HIS A 43 23.25 -27.36 -19.43
N LEU A 44 22.45 -27.93 -20.34
CA LEU A 44 22.21 -29.37 -20.35
C LEU A 44 23.48 -30.05 -20.88
N LYS A 45 24.15 -30.83 -20.03
CA LYS A 45 25.30 -31.67 -20.41
C LYS A 45 24.91 -33.15 -20.34
N GLN A 46 25.40 -33.93 -21.29
CA GLN A 46 25.22 -35.38 -21.34
C GLN A 46 26.48 -36.07 -20.77
N PHE A 47 26.27 -37.08 -19.92
CA PHE A 47 27.28 -37.98 -19.38
C PHE A 47 26.76 -39.41 -19.56
N GLY A 48 27.29 -40.15 -20.53
CA GLY A 48 26.74 -41.44 -20.96
C GLY A 48 25.25 -41.37 -21.26
N ALA A 49 24.47 -42.23 -20.61
CA ALA A 49 23.01 -42.25 -20.70
C ALA A 49 22.31 -41.10 -19.95
N HIS A 50 23.01 -40.37 -19.08
CA HIS A 50 22.41 -39.40 -18.15
C HIS A 50 22.54 -37.96 -18.64
N GLN A 51 21.43 -37.23 -18.63
CA GLN A 51 21.41 -35.78 -18.85
C GLN A 51 21.38 -35.07 -17.49
N VAL A 52 22.14 -33.99 -17.35
CA VAL A 52 22.19 -33.17 -16.12
C VAL A 52 22.14 -31.67 -16.47
N VAL A 53 21.71 -30.84 -15.52
CA VAL A 53 22.03 -29.41 -15.57
C VAL A 53 23.42 -29.21 -14.98
N TYR A 54 24.31 -28.63 -15.78
CA TYR A 54 25.69 -28.33 -15.42
C TYR A 54 25.84 -26.81 -15.33
N VAL A 55 25.95 -26.29 -14.11
CA VAL A 55 26.23 -24.88 -13.81
C VAL A 55 27.75 -24.71 -13.71
N LYS A 56 28.34 -23.77 -14.45
CA LYS A 56 29.78 -23.52 -14.43
C LYS A 56 30.10 -22.06 -14.13
N PHE A 57 30.87 -21.81 -13.07
CA PHE A 57 31.42 -20.48 -12.78
C PHE A 57 32.64 -20.18 -13.64
N ASN A 58 32.80 -18.91 -14.02
CA ASN A 58 33.97 -18.42 -14.75
C ASN A 58 34.78 -17.47 -13.88
N PHE A 59 35.93 -17.93 -13.39
CA PHE A 59 36.83 -17.11 -12.58
C PHE A 59 37.30 -15.82 -13.30
N GLN A 60 37.28 -15.79 -14.64
CA GLN A 60 37.63 -14.58 -15.40
C GLN A 60 36.57 -13.47 -15.32
N PHE A 61 35.32 -13.80 -14.98
CA PHE A 61 34.26 -12.84 -14.69
C PHE A 61 34.36 -12.41 -13.23
N MET A 62 35.08 -11.32 -12.95
CA MET A 62 35.20 -10.72 -11.60
C MET A 62 35.52 -11.74 -10.49
N GLY A 63 36.47 -12.65 -10.75
CA GLY A 63 36.89 -13.69 -9.81
C GLY A 63 35.88 -14.84 -9.62
N GLY A 64 34.93 -15.01 -10.55
CA GLY A 64 33.85 -16.01 -10.41
C GLY A 64 32.98 -15.75 -9.18
N SER A 65 32.85 -14.48 -8.77
CA SER A 65 32.26 -14.11 -7.48
C SER A 65 30.74 -14.33 -7.46
N LEU A 66 30.22 -14.87 -6.36
CA LEU A 66 28.78 -15.03 -6.12
C LEU A 66 28.14 -13.65 -5.91
N GLY A 67 27.32 -13.22 -6.86
CA GLY A 67 26.38 -12.12 -6.73
C GLY A 67 24.94 -12.61 -6.90
N CYS A 68 24.00 -11.66 -6.97
CA CYS A 68 22.56 -11.90 -7.07
C CYS A 68 22.18 -12.63 -8.37
N ALA A 69 22.81 -12.29 -9.48
CA ALA A 69 22.55 -12.94 -10.77
C ALA A 69 22.98 -14.42 -10.78
N GLU A 70 24.08 -14.74 -10.12
CA GLU A 70 24.57 -16.11 -9.97
C GLU A 70 23.69 -16.91 -8.99
N GLY A 71 23.24 -16.28 -7.90
CA GLY A 71 22.29 -16.88 -6.95
C GLY A 71 20.95 -17.23 -7.60
N GLU A 72 20.34 -16.30 -8.34
CA GLU A 72 19.12 -16.54 -9.12
C GLU A 72 19.32 -17.63 -10.18
N LYS A 73 20.45 -17.61 -10.92
CA LYS A 73 20.71 -18.63 -11.95
C LYS A 73 20.86 -20.03 -11.33
N ILE A 74 21.50 -20.18 -10.17
CA ILE A 74 21.50 -21.44 -9.41
C ILE A 74 20.07 -21.84 -9.01
N HIS A 75 19.28 -20.92 -8.46
CA HIS A 75 17.91 -21.24 -8.00
C HIS A 75 17.01 -21.69 -9.16
N ARG A 76 17.05 -21.00 -10.32
CA ARG A 76 16.30 -21.44 -11.50
C ARG A 76 16.82 -22.76 -12.08
N CYS A 77 18.12 -23.06 -11.93
CA CYS A 77 18.64 -24.38 -12.27
C CYS A 77 18.10 -25.48 -11.35
N VAL A 78 17.98 -25.23 -10.04
CA VAL A 78 17.30 -26.14 -9.10
C VAL A 78 15.83 -26.35 -9.49
N GLU A 79 15.07 -25.29 -9.74
CA GLU A 79 13.66 -25.38 -10.15
C GLU A 79 13.51 -26.15 -11.48
N TYR A 80 14.40 -25.92 -12.44
CA TYR A 80 14.43 -26.67 -13.70
C TYR A 80 14.77 -28.15 -13.48
N CYS A 81 15.73 -28.46 -12.60
CA CYS A 81 16.10 -29.83 -12.26
C CYS A 81 14.95 -30.58 -11.58
N ILE A 82 14.20 -29.92 -10.69
CA ILE A 82 12.99 -30.47 -10.06
C ILE A 82 11.92 -30.74 -11.12
N ALA A 83 11.60 -29.75 -11.96
CA ALA A 83 10.55 -29.86 -12.97
C ALA A 83 10.83 -30.94 -14.03
N ASN A 84 12.08 -31.11 -14.42
CA ASN A 84 12.51 -32.07 -15.46
C ASN A 84 13.09 -33.38 -14.89
N LYS A 85 13.14 -33.53 -13.55
CA LYS A 85 13.78 -34.66 -12.84
C LYS A 85 15.21 -34.95 -13.29
N LEU A 86 16.02 -33.89 -13.41
CA LEU A 86 17.44 -33.98 -13.78
C LEU A 86 18.35 -33.83 -12.55
N PRO A 87 19.50 -34.52 -12.49
CA PRO A 87 20.59 -34.20 -11.57
C PRO A 87 21.17 -32.80 -11.80
N LEU A 88 21.72 -32.21 -10.73
CA LEU A 88 22.39 -30.91 -10.75
C LEU A 88 23.89 -31.06 -10.48
N ILE A 89 24.73 -30.50 -11.33
CA ILE A 89 26.19 -30.42 -11.13
C ILE A 89 26.61 -28.94 -11.10
N ILE A 90 27.35 -28.55 -10.07
CA ILE A 90 27.85 -27.17 -9.90
C ILE A 90 29.37 -27.16 -9.90
N ASP A 91 29.95 -26.58 -10.95
CA ASP A 91 31.38 -26.54 -11.23
C ASP A 91 31.94 -25.14 -10.95
N ALA A 92 32.74 -24.98 -9.89
CA ALA A 92 33.12 -23.66 -9.38
C ALA A 92 34.61 -23.46 -9.11
N ALA A 93 35.18 -22.49 -9.83
CA ALA A 93 36.30 -21.67 -9.38
C ALA A 93 35.74 -20.28 -9.02
N SER A 94 36.00 -19.81 -7.79
CA SER A 94 35.43 -18.59 -7.23
C SER A 94 36.30 -18.01 -6.11
N GLY A 95 36.44 -16.67 -6.09
CA GLY A 95 37.08 -15.92 -5.00
C GLY A 95 36.16 -15.62 -3.80
N GLY A 96 34.88 -16.01 -3.85
CA GLY A 96 33.89 -15.74 -2.81
C GLY A 96 32.74 -14.82 -3.28
N VAL A 97 32.25 -13.96 -2.39
CA VAL A 97 31.05 -13.12 -2.61
C VAL A 97 31.42 -11.78 -3.25
N ARG A 98 30.55 -11.25 -4.12
CA ARG A 98 30.78 -10.00 -4.86
C ARG A 98 30.59 -8.75 -3.99
N MET A 99 31.71 -8.22 -3.49
CA MET A 99 31.74 -7.03 -2.62
C MET A 99 31.06 -5.78 -3.19
N GLN A 100 31.04 -5.61 -4.52
CA GLN A 100 30.42 -4.47 -5.22
C GLN A 100 28.88 -4.47 -5.16
N GLU A 101 28.26 -5.65 -5.00
CA GLU A 101 26.82 -5.80 -4.79
C GLU A 101 26.44 -5.72 -3.30
N GLY A 102 27.43 -5.58 -2.42
CA GLY A 102 27.27 -5.42 -0.98
C GLY A 102 26.53 -6.59 -0.34
N VAL A 103 25.75 -6.27 0.69
CA VAL A 103 25.14 -7.26 1.59
C VAL A 103 24.11 -8.17 0.88
N LEU A 104 23.49 -7.72 -0.22
CA LEU A 104 22.55 -8.55 -0.99
C LEU A 104 23.23 -9.72 -1.71
N ALA A 105 24.51 -9.59 -2.08
CA ALA A 105 25.30 -10.71 -2.56
C ALA A 105 25.67 -11.70 -1.42
N LEU A 106 25.86 -11.22 -0.19
CA LEU A 106 26.08 -12.09 0.97
C LEU A 106 24.84 -12.96 1.26
N MET A 107 23.64 -12.40 1.13
CA MET A 107 22.37 -13.14 1.30
C MET A 107 22.20 -14.31 0.32
N GLN A 108 22.90 -14.30 -0.81
CA GLN A 108 22.86 -15.40 -1.79
C GLN A 108 23.46 -16.70 -1.26
N MET A 109 24.32 -16.65 -0.24
CA MET A 109 24.77 -17.85 0.48
C MET A 109 23.57 -18.58 1.11
N SER A 110 22.71 -17.87 1.85
CA SER A 110 21.50 -18.45 2.44
C SER A 110 20.46 -18.84 1.38
N SER A 111 20.29 -18.04 0.33
CA SER A 111 19.37 -18.31 -0.78
C SER A 111 19.71 -19.64 -1.48
N THR A 112 20.96 -19.80 -1.91
CA THR A 112 21.42 -20.99 -2.65
C THR A 112 21.50 -22.26 -1.79
N VAL A 113 21.93 -22.14 -0.51
CA VAL A 113 21.83 -23.24 0.49
C VAL A 113 20.38 -23.70 0.66
N THR A 114 19.44 -22.75 0.74
CA THR A 114 18.03 -23.06 0.91
C THR A 114 17.41 -23.68 -0.34
N SER A 115 17.85 -23.25 -1.53
CA SER A 115 17.48 -23.84 -2.82
C SER A 115 17.94 -25.31 -2.92
N LEU A 116 19.20 -25.62 -2.62
CA LEU A 116 19.68 -27.01 -2.56
C LEU A 116 18.96 -27.83 -1.48
N ASN A 117 18.56 -27.23 -0.35
CA ASN A 117 17.72 -27.91 0.63
C ASN A 117 16.30 -28.24 0.11
N GLN A 118 15.70 -27.42 -0.77
CA GLN A 118 14.50 -27.82 -1.51
C GLN A 118 14.81 -28.98 -2.47
N PHE A 119 15.94 -28.93 -3.18
CA PHE A 119 16.36 -29.98 -4.12
C PHE A 119 16.45 -31.36 -3.45
N LYS A 120 17.07 -31.42 -2.26
CA LYS A 120 17.15 -32.64 -1.44
C LYS A 120 15.81 -33.06 -0.85
N LYS A 121 14.90 -32.13 -0.50
CA LYS A 121 13.49 -32.47 -0.17
C LYS A 121 12.78 -33.18 -1.32
N HIS A 122 13.15 -32.89 -2.57
CA HIS A 122 12.64 -33.56 -3.78
C HIS A 122 13.45 -34.83 -4.15
N GLN A 123 14.34 -35.28 -3.24
CA GLN A 123 15.20 -36.46 -3.34
C GLN A 123 16.28 -36.41 -4.45
N MET A 124 16.29 -35.37 -5.27
CA MET A 124 17.14 -35.26 -6.46
C MET A 124 18.64 -35.15 -6.11
N PRO A 125 19.55 -35.75 -6.91
CA PRO A 125 20.97 -35.84 -6.58
C PRO A 125 21.77 -34.63 -7.09
N SER A 126 22.64 -34.11 -6.23
CA SER A 126 23.48 -32.95 -6.51
C SER A 126 24.98 -33.22 -6.31
N VAL A 127 25.82 -32.68 -7.20
CA VAL A 127 27.29 -32.82 -7.16
C VAL A 127 27.94 -31.44 -7.26
N SER A 128 28.98 -31.19 -6.47
CA SER A 128 29.84 -30.00 -6.65
C SER A 128 31.24 -30.39 -7.12
N ILE A 129 31.87 -29.51 -7.90
CA ILE A 129 33.23 -29.69 -8.41
C ILE A 129 34.06 -28.47 -8.02
N PHE A 130 34.99 -28.65 -7.09
CA PHE A 130 35.89 -27.60 -6.61
C PHE A 130 37.10 -27.46 -7.54
N ARG A 131 37.21 -26.29 -8.19
CA ARG A 131 38.32 -25.91 -9.07
C ARG A 131 39.21 -24.86 -8.44
N ASP A 132 40.43 -24.71 -8.96
CA ASP A 132 41.34 -23.69 -8.43
C ASP A 132 40.97 -22.27 -8.90
N PRO A 133 40.94 -21.27 -8.00
CA PRO A 133 40.71 -21.39 -6.55
C PRO A 133 39.21 -21.42 -6.22
N CYS A 134 38.80 -22.02 -5.10
CA CYS A 134 37.41 -21.99 -4.64
C CYS A 134 37.31 -21.61 -3.15
N PHE A 135 37.15 -20.31 -2.88
CA PHE A 135 37.22 -19.72 -1.55
C PHE A 135 35.93 -18.97 -1.13
N GLY A 136 35.91 -18.48 0.11
CA GLY A 136 34.94 -17.53 0.61
C GLY A 136 33.53 -18.09 0.70
N GLY A 137 32.53 -17.20 0.63
CA GLY A 137 31.12 -17.57 0.76
C GLY A 137 30.62 -18.54 -0.31
N THR A 138 31.24 -18.62 -1.48
CA THR A 138 30.93 -19.63 -2.51
C THR A 138 31.22 -21.04 -1.99
N SER A 139 32.41 -21.26 -1.42
CA SER A 139 32.76 -22.53 -0.79
C SER A 139 31.86 -22.79 0.43
N ALA A 140 31.74 -21.81 1.33
CA ALA A 140 31.05 -21.91 2.61
C ALA A 140 29.52 -21.79 2.53
N SER A 141 28.92 -22.07 1.37
CA SER A 141 27.48 -22.15 1.17
C SER A 141 27.14 -23.36 0.29
N PHE A 142 26.62 -23.15 -0.91
CA PHE A 142 26.06 -24.19 -1.77
C PHE A 142 27.06 -25.28 -2.18
N MET A 143 28.35 -24.97 -2.28
CA MET A 143 29.38 -25.95 -2.69
C MET A 143 29.55 -27.13 -1.72
N TYR A 144 29.33 -26.91 -0.41
CA TYR A 144 29.28 -27.97 0.61
C TYR A 144 27.84 -28.47 0.89
N GLN A 145 26.82 -27.93 0.22
CA GLN A 145 25.42 -28.41 0.34
C GLN A 145 24.97 -29.26 -0.84
N THR A 146 25.89 -29.70 -1.71
CA THR A 146 25.62 -30.80 -2.63
C THR A 146 25.62 -32.14 -1.88
N ASP A 147 25.30 -33.25 -2.54
CA ASP A 147 25.33 -34.58 -1.93
C ASP A 147 26.72 -35.23 -2.02
N ILE A 148 27.52 -34.83 -3.03
CA ILE A 148 28.89 -35.30 -3.25
C ILE A 148 29.78 -34.13 -3.66
N GLN A 149 30.94 -34.01 -3.03
CA GLN A 149 31.98 -33.02 -3.29
C GLN A 149 33.16 -33.67 -4.05
N ILE A 150 33.35 -33.27 -5.31
CA ILE A 150 34.49 -33.68 -6.15
C ILE A 150 35.54 -32.57 -6.16
N GLY A 151 36.81 -32.92 -5.94
CA GLY A 151 37.94 -32.01 -5.99
C GLY A 151 38.84 -32.27 -7.19
N ILE A 152 39.21 -31.21 -7.92
CA ILE A 152 40.28 -31.33 -8.93
C ILE A 152 41.64 -31.38 -8.23
N LYS A 153 42.44 -32.40 -8.53
CA LYS A 153 43.76 -32.61 -7.93
C LYS A 153 44.66 -31.38 -8.05
N GLY A 154 45.28 -30.96 -6.93
CA GLY A 154 46.12 -29.77 -6.87
C GLY A 154 45.39 -28.42 -6.85
N ALA A 155 44.05 -28.38 -6.93
CA ALA A 155 43.30 -27.16 -6.69
C ALA A 155 43.24 -26.78 -5.19
N ARG A 156 42.86 -25.54 -4.88
CA ARG A 156 42.75 -25.03 -3.51
C ARG A 156 41.31 -24.68 -3.11
N MET A 157 40.96 -25.02 -1.87
CA MET A 157 39.67 -24.74 -1.23
C MET A 157 39.86 -24.23 0.22
N GLY A 158 38.90 -23.44 0.72
CA GLY A 158 38.93 -22.93 2.10
C GLY A 158 37.95 -21.75 2.30
N PHE A 159 37.84 -21.20 3.50
CA PHE A 159 37.03 -20.00 3.72
C PHE A 159 37.83 -18.73 3.38
N ALA A 160 38.93 -18.45 4.09
CA ALA A 160 39.80 -17.31 3.81
C ALA A 160 40.97 -17.73 2.89
N GLY A 161 41.12 -17.11 1.72
CA GLY A 161 42.25 -17.41 0.83
C GLY A 161 43.60 -16.97 1.42
N PRO A 162 44.75 -17.57 1.01
CA PRO A 162 46.06 -17.38 1.65
C PRO A 162 46.47 -15.91 1.86
N GLN A 163 46.26 -15.07 0.85
CA GLN A 163 46.60 -13.63 0.91
C GLN A 163 45.79 -12.88 1.97
N VAL A 164 44.54 -13.29 2.23
CA VAL A 164 43.68 -12.67 3.26
C VAL A 164 44.22 -13.03 4.64
N ILE A 165 44.60 -14.29 4.86
CA ILE A 165 45.19 -14.77 6.11
C ILE A 165 46.53 -14.08 6.38
N GLN A 166 47.42 -14.05 5.38
CA GLN A 166 48.71 -13.35 5.44
C GLN A 166 48.54 -11.87 5.82
N ASN A 167 47.61 -11.17 5.17
CA ASN A 167 47.41 -9.73 5.41
C ASN A 167 46.69 -9.43 6.74
N THR A 168 45.85 -10.34 7.25
CA THR A 168 44.98 -10.09 8.42
C THR A 168 45.57 -10.64 9.73
N ILE A 169 46.31 -11.75 9.69
CA ILE A 169 46.89 -12.40 10.88
C ILE A 169 48.39 -12.12 11.02
N PHE A 170 49.10 -11.89 9.92
CA PHE A 170 50.57 -11.78 9.90
C PHE A 170 51.08 -10.42 9.40
N ASP A 171 50.22 -9.39 9.30
CA ASP A 171 50.55 -8.04 8.81
C ASP A 171 51.21 -7.99 7.40
N GLY A 172 51.01 -9.03 6.59
CA GLY A 172 51.68 -9.20 5.29
C GLY A 172 53.02 -9.95 5.33
N ASP A 173 53.48 -10.39 6.50
CA ASP A 173 54.77 -11.09 6.67
C ASP A 173 54.73 -12.51 6.10
N GLN A 174 55.32 -12.69 4.91
CA GLN A 174 55.41 -13.99 4.23
C GLN A 174 56.13 -15.04 5.06
N ASN A 175 57.22 -14.68 5.74
CA ASN A 175 58.05 -15.66 6.47
C ASN A 175 57.30 -16.21 7.69
N LYS A 176 56.53 -15.36 8.39
CA LYS A 176 55.64 -15.80 9.47
C LYS A 176 54.47 -16.63 8.96
N PHE A 177 53.87 -16.26 7.83
CA PHE A 177 52.80 -17.03 7.22
C PHE A 177 53.29 -18.43 6.81
N ASP A 178 54.37 -18.53 6.04
CA ASP A 178 54.92 -19.79 5.53
C ASP A 178 55.37 -20.75 6.64
N SER A 179 55.85 -20.22 7.78
CA SER A 179 56.23 -21.01 8.96
C SER A 179 55.06 -21.36 9.89
N SER A 180 53.87 -20.80 9.66
CA SER A 180 52.65 -21.03 10.46
C SER A 180 51.58 -21.86 9.74
N VAL A 181 51.78 -22.23 8.47
CA VAL A 181 50.86 -23.08 7.69
C VAL A 181 51.39 -24.51 7.56
N PRO A 182 50.53 -25.54 7.59
CA PRO A 182 50.95 -26.92 7.40
C PRO A 182 51.31 -27.22 5.93
N ALA A 183 52.11 -28.26 5.71
CA ALA A 183 52.41 -28.75 4.37
C ALA A 183 51.11 -29.14 3.63
N GLY A 184 50.95 -28.64 2.39
CA GLY A 184 49.73 -28.82 1.59
C GLY A 184 48.55 -27.95 2.02
N PHE A 185 48.77 -26.86 2.76
CA PHE A 185 47.72 -25.94 3.23
C PHE A 185 46.71 -25.58 2.14
N GLN A 186 45.43 -25.75 2.46
CA GLN A 186 44.26 -25.50 1.58
C GLN A 186 44.24 -26.28 0.25
N THR A 187 45.12 -27.26 0.01
CA THR A 187 45.02 -28.12 -1.18
C THR A 187 43.86 -29.13 -1.05
N ILE A 188 43.22 -29.44 -2.17
CA ILE A 188 42.17 -30.45 -2.29
C ILE A 188 42.65 -31.82 -1.78
N ASP A 189 43.88 -32.20 -2.10
CA ASP A 189 44.50 -33.45 -1.65
C ASP A 189 44.53 -33.54 -0.11
N ARG A 190 44.97 -32.50 0.59
CA ARG A 190 45.00 -32.43 2.06
C ARG A 190 43.59 -32.40 2.67
N GLN A 191 42.66 -31.65 2.07
CA GLN A 191 41.29 -31.57 2.56
C GLN A 191 40.54 -32.90 2.39
N ALA A 192 40.85 -33.69 1.35
CA ALA A 192 40.35 -35.04 1.18
C ALA A 192 40.93 -36.02 2.22
N GLU A 193 42.24 -35.95 2.52
CA GLU A 193 42.85 -36.73 3.63
C GLU A 193 42.20 -36.46 4.99
N GLN A 194 41.62 -35.26 5.17
CA GLN A 194 40.89 -34.84 6.37
C GLN A 194 39.38 -35.16 6.34
N GLY A 195 38.85 -35.70 5.23
CA GLY A 195 37.42 -36.02 5.07
C GLY A 195 36.53 -34.81 4.72
N PHE A 196 37.10 -33.75 4.15
CA PHE A 196 36.37 -32.56 3.70
C PHE A 196 36.13 -32.51 2.17
N CYS A 197 36.47 -33.58 1.45
CA CYS A 197 36.19 -33.76 0.02
C CYS A 197 36.08 -35.26 -0.28
N ASP A 198 34.99 -35.70 -0.92
CA ASP A 198 34.66 -37.13 -1.06
C ASP A 198 35.51 -37.85 -2.12
N LEU A 199 35.92 -37.12 -3.16
CA LEU A 199 36.64 -37.69 -4.29
C LEU A 199 37.61 -36.68 -4.92
N VAL A 200 38.90 -36.99 -4.92
CA VAL A 200 39.90 -36.26 -5.72
C VAL A 200 40.05 -36.92 -7.08
N VAL A 201 39.95 -36.13 -8.16
CA VAL A 201 40.09 -36.60 -9.55
C VAL A 201 41.12 -35.76 -10.31
N LYS A 202 41.72 -36.32 -11.37
CA LYS A 202 42.37 -35.47 -12.38
C LYS A 202 41.33 -34.88 -13.35
N GLU A 203 41.70 -33.77 -14.01
CA GLU A 203 40.83 -33.09 -15.00
C GLU A 203 40.40 -34.02 -16.14
N ASP A 204 41.31 -34.88 -16.61
CA ASP A 204 41.10 -35.89 -17.66
C ASP A 204 40.24 -37.09 -17.20
N GLU A 205 40.06 -37.27 -15.89
CA GLU A 205 39.25 -38.35 -15.31
C GLU A 205 37.83 -37.90 -14.93
N LEU A 206 37.61 -36.58 -14.80
CA LEU A 206 36.40 -35.96 -14.23
C LEU A 206 35.10 -36.45 -14.89
N ASP A 207 35.00 -36.36 -16.21
CA ASP A 207 33.75 -36.68 -16.92
C ASP A 207 33.38 -38.17 -16.80
N ALA A 208 34.37 -39.07 -16.82
CA ALA A 208 34.15 -40.51 -16.64
C ALA A 208 33.75 -40.86 -15.20
N LYS A 209 34.25 -40.13 -14.21
CA LYS A 209 33.85 -40.29 -12.79
C LYS A 209 32.41 -39.80 -12.56
N ILE A 210 32.02 -38.70 -13.20
CA ILE A 210 30.63 -38.20 -13.17
C ILE A 210 29.68 -39.20 -13.83
N GLU A 211 30.01 -39.73 -15.00
CA GLU A 211 29.17 -40.73 -15.70
C GLU A 211 28.93 -41.98 -14.85
N LEU A 212 30.00 -42.54 -14.25
CA LEU A 212 29.90 -43.66 -13.32
C LEU A 212 29.00 -43.33 -12.13
N LEU A 213 29.16 -42.15 -11.52
CA LEU A 213 28.38 -41.73 -10.37
C LEU A 213 26.88 -41.60 -10.69
N LEU A 214 26.54 -40.97 -11.82
CA LEU A 214 25.15 -40.79 -12.24
C LEU A 214 24.45 -42.13 -12.52
N SER A 215 25.19 -43.13 -13.02
CA SER A 215 24.66 -44.49 -13.23
C SER A 215 24.25 -45.21 -11.94
N ILE A 216 24.90 -44.90 -10.81
CA ILE A 216 24.61 -45.48 -9.50
C ILE A 216 23.35 -44.84 -8.87
N LEU A 217 23.16 -43.53 -9.08
CA LEU A 217 22.12 -42.73 -8.39
C LEU A 217 20.73 -42.82 -9.04
N ALA A 218 20.57 -43.48 -10.19
CA ALA A 218 19.40 -43.32 -11.08
C ALA A 218 18.03 -43.85 -10.57
N ASN A 219 17.91 -44.39 -9.35
CA ASN A 219 16.80 -45.27 -8.94
C ASN A 219 15.81 -44.69 -7.87
N TRP A 220 15.91 -43.43 -7.42
CA TRP A 220 15.45 -43.05 -6.06
C TRP A 220 14.49 -41.83 -5.88
N PHE A 221 13.75 -41.32 -6.87
CA PHE A 221 13.16 -39.95 -6.78
C PHE A 221 11.62 -39.79 -6.87
N VAL A 222 11.00 -39.15 -5.86
CA VAL A 222 9.59 -38.66 -5.85
C VAL A 222 9.46 -37.26 -5.16
N PRO A 223 8.65 -36.28 -5.66
CA PRO A 223 8.67 -34.87 -5.19
C PRO A 223 7.33 -34.24 -4.68
N SER A 224 7.39 -33.14 -3.89
CA SER A 224 6.27 -32.23 -3.53
C SER A 224 6.71 -30.88 -2.89
N SER A 225 5.92 -29.78 -2.96
CA SER A 225 6.41 -28.37 -2.94
C SER A 225 5.61 -27.26 -2.18
N GLN A 226 6.33 -26.33 -1.52
CA GLN A 226 6.23 -24.81 -1.46
C GLN A 226 4.99 -24.02 -0.91
N GLU A 227 4.99 -22.71 -0.51
CA GLU A 227 5.87 -21.77 0.28
C GLU A 227 5.23 -20.34 0.60
N GLN A 228 5.61 -19.64 1.72
CA GLN A 228 5.56 -18.18 2.22
C GLN A 228 4.50 -17.08 1.84
N ASP A 229 4.27 -15.92 2.52
CA ASP A 229 4.94 -14.93 3.47
C ASP A 229 5.86 -13.81 2.83
N SER A 230 6.09 -12.54 3.28
CA SER A 230 5.89 -11.70 4.52
C SER A 230 5.39 -10.24 4.22
N GLY A 231 5.56 -9.09 4.93
CA GLY A 231 6.27 -8.58 6.15
C GLY A 231 6.16 -7.01 6.27
N LYS A 232 6.71 -6.28 7.28
CA LYS A 232 6.91 -4.78 7.28
C LYS A 232 7.81 -4.13 8.40
N VAL A 233 8.21 -2.84 8.24
CA VAL A 233 9.51 -2.21 8.67
C VAL A 233 9.40 -0.72 9.21
N LEU A 234 10.46 -0.19 9.89
CA LEU A 234 10.57 1.13 10.63
C LEU A 234 11.71 2.12 10.16
N ASP A 235 12.07 3.17 10.94
CA ASP A 235 12.85 4.40 10.55
C ASP A 235 14.35 4.54 11.05
N ARG A 236 15.06 5.65 10.68
CA ARG A 236 16.56 5.85 10.72
C ARG A 236 17.18 6.45 12.01
N GLU A 237 18.44 6.05 12.28
CA GLU A 237 19.46 6.80 13.08
C GLU A 237 20.79 6.90 12.26
N GLU A 238 21.75 7.78 12.62
CA GLU A 238 23.07 7.95 11.96
C GLU A 238 24.24 7.77 12.95
N PHE A 239 25.30 7.06 12.53
CA PHE A 239 26.50 6.68 13.32
C PHE A 239 27.61 6.16 12.38
N SER A 240 28.84 5.98 12.88
CA SER A 240 29.98 5.34 12.15
C SER A 240 30.22 3.90 12.60
N TYR A 241 30.75 3.03 11.73
CA TYR A 241 31.06 1.61 12.04
C TYR A 241 32.00 1.44 13.24
N LYS A 242 32.79 2.48 13.55
CA LYS A 242 33.68 2.49 14.73
C LYS A 242 32.94 2.60 16.05
N GLU A 243 31.72 3.15 16.08
CA GLU A 243 30.89 3.20 17.30
C GLU A 243 30.37 1.81 17.69
N CYS A 244 30.36 0.85 16.75
CA CYS A 244 30.01 -0.54 16.97
C CYS A 244 31.17 -1.38 17.54
N ARG A 245 32.30 -0.76 17.92
CA ARG A 245 33.51 -1.42 18.44
C ARG A 245 34.14 -0.61 19.59
N GLY A 246 35.00 -1.27 20.38
CA GLY A 246 35.81 -0.61 21.42
C GLY A 246 35.15 -0.51 22.80
N PRO A 247 35.77 0.18 23.77
CA PRO A 247 35.46 0.08 25.21
C PRO A 247 34.15 0.76 25.66
N LEU A 248 33.42 1.40 24.75
CA LEU A 248 32.07 1.93 24.99
C LEU A 248 30.96 1.06 24.38
N HIS A 249 31.32 0.04 23.59
CA HIS A 249 30.36 -0.92 23.06
C HIS A 249 29.96 -1.94 24.13
N THR A 250 28.68 -2.31 24.17
CA THR A 250 28.16 -3.26 25.16
C THR A 250 28.27 -4.68 24.63
N ALA A 251 29.10 -5.50 25.27
CA ALA A 251 29.37 -6.87 24.82
C ALA A 251 28.11 -7.77 24.78
N PRO A 252 27.99 -8.70 23.82
CA PRO A 252 26.76 -9.49 23.59
C PRO A 252 26.28 -10.29 24.79
N LYS A 253 27.24 -10.74 25.62
CA LYS A 253 26.98 -11.42 26.89
C LYS A 253 26.07 -10.62 27.82
N VAL A 254 26.15 -9.28 27.81
CA VAL A 254 25.30 -8.41 28.65
C VAL A 254 23.85 -8.42 28.16
N TYR A 255 23.62 -8.40 26.84
CA TYR A 255 22.28 -8.55 26.26
C TYR A 255 21.72 -9.96 26.52
N ALA A 256 22.55 -10.99 26.35
CA ALA A 256 22.22 -12.38 26.65
C ALA A 256 21.82 -12.59 28.13
N GLU A 257 22.53 -11.97 29.07
CA GLU A 257 22.26 -12.05 30.51
C GLU A 257 20.98 -11.31 30.90
N LYS A 258 20.62 -10.23 30.19
CA LYS A 258 19.37 -9.50 30.45
C LYS A 258 18.12 -10.18 29.89
N LEU A 259 18.22 -11.03 28.86
CA LEU A 259 17.07 -11.77 28.33
C LEU A 259 16.61 -12.93 29.22
N VAL A 260 17.51 -13.54 29.98
CA VAL A 260 17.28 -14.84 30.64
C VAL A 260 16.93 -14.72 32.11
N LEU A 261 16.07 -15.64 32.57
CA LEU A 261 15.76 -15.86 33.99
C LEU A 261 16.73 -16.86 34.62
N GLN A 262 17.12 -17.88 33.86
CA GLN A 262 18.17 -18.86 34.20
C GLN A 262 18.70 -19.48 32.90
N ARG A 263 19.98 -19.93 32.89
CA ARG A 263 20.58 -20.63 31.75
C ARG A 263 21.56 -21.72 32.17
N LEU A 264 21.73 -22.71 31.29
CA LEU A 264 22.78 -23.72 31.32
C LEU A 264 23.72 -23.46 30.15
N ASP A 265 24.95 -23.03 30.45
CA ASP A 265 25.99 -22.72 29.47
C ASP A 265 26.76 -24.00 29.08
N PHE A 266 26.89 -24.26 27.77
CA PHE A 266 27.73 -25.34 27.26
C PHE A 266 29.18 -24.89 27.04
N GLN A 267 30.09 -25.84 26.84
CA GLN A 267 31.52 -25.57 26.62
C GLN A 267 31.75 -24.76 25.34
N THR A 268 32.12 -23.49 25.48
CA THR A 268 32.46 -22.57 24.39
C THR A 268 33.78 -22.92 23.68
N ASP A 269 33.95 -22.45 22.44
CA ASP A 269 35.22 -22.40 21.71
C ASP A 269 36.05 -21.13 22.02
N GLY A 270 35.55 -20.24 22.89
CA GLY A 270 36.15 -18.95 23.22
C GLY A 270 35.61 -17.77 22.41
N ALA A 271 34.82 -18.01 21.36
CA ALA A 271 34.27 -16.98 20.47
C ALA A 271 32.74 -17.00 20.38
N ILE A 272 32.12 -18.17 20.55
CA ILE A 272 30.66 -18.39 20.52
C ILE A 272 30.25 -19.15 21.78
N GLN A 273 29.25 -18.64 22.48
CA GLN A 273 28.56 -19.31 23.58
C GLN A 273 27.23 -19.87 23.09
N VAL A 274 26.93 -21.12 23.48
CA VAL A 274 25.64 -21.76 23.27
C VAL A 274 25.08 -22.21 24.62
N SER A 275 23.80 -21.97 24.85
CA SER A 275 23.17 -22.21 26.16
C SER A 275 21.69 -22.61 25.99
N LEU A 276 21.18 -23.49 26.85
CA LEU A 276 19.72 -23.62 27.03
C LEU A 276 19.27 -22.66 28.13
N ALA A 277 18.21 -21.89 27.89
CA ALA A 277 17.76 -20.85 28.80
C ALA A 277 16.25 -20.84 29.00
N ASN A 278 15.83 -20.32 30.16
CA ASN A 278 14.48 -19.81 30.36
C ASN A 278 14.46 -18.31 30.16
N ILE A 279 13.45 -17.85 29.43
CA ILE A 279 13.09 -16.45 29.22
C ILE A 279 11.64 -16.26 29.68
N GLU A 280 11.17 -15.01 29.78
CA GLU A 280 9.82 -14.69 30.30
C GLU A 280 8.68 -15.36 29.50
N SER A 281 8.92 -15.67 28.22
CA SER A 281 8.01 -16.34 27.28
C SER A 281 8.22 -17.86 27.15
N GLY A 282 9.14 -18.48 27.91
CA GLY A 282 9.30 -19.94 27.95
C GLY A 282 10.74 -20.46 27.87
N ASN A 283 10.95 -21.57 27.15
CA ASN A 283 12.27 -22.15 26.90
C ASN A 283 12.87 -21.58 25.60
N ALA A 284 14.17 -21.31 25.59
CA ALA A 284 14.91 -20.90 24.40
C ALA A 284 16.28 -21.61 24.30
N LEU A 285 16.74 -21.81 23.06
CA LEU A 285 18.15 -21.99 22.75
C LEU A 285 18.75 -20.59 22.57
N LEU A 286 19.74 -20.25 23.38
CA LEU A 286 20.46 -18.98 23.29
C LEU A 286 21.84 -19.21 22.67
N ILE A 287 22.17 -18.40 21.66
CA ILE A 287 23.48 -18.33 21.03
C ILE A 287 23.95 -16.87 21.15
N HIS A 288 25.20 -16.64 21.55
CA HIS A 288 25.78 -15.30 21.47
C HIS A 288 27.29 -15.31 21.26
N ASN A 289 27.83 -14.27 20.63
CA ASN A 289 29.28 -14.08 20.55
C ASN A 289 29.90 -13.72 21.91
N LEU A 290 31.19 -14.06 22.07
CA LEU A 290 32.04 -13.69 23.20
C LEU A 290 33.06 -12.64 22.74
N HIS A 291 32.58 -11.43 22.44
CA HIS A 291 33.42 -10.31 22.05
C HIS A 291 33.98 -9.57 23.28
N ASP A 292 35.30 -9.55 23.42
CA ASP A 292 36.03 -8.72 24.38
C ASP A 292 36.73 -7.56 23.65
N SER A 293 36.46 -6.33 24.12
CA SER A 293 37.08 -5.08 23.65
C SER A 293 38.61 -5.04 23.71
N ALA A 294 39.27 -5.92 24.46
CA ALA A 294 40.71 -5.95 24.65
C ALA A 294 41.52 -6.61 23.51
N SER A 295 40.88 -7.34 22.57
CA SER A 295 41.59 -8.06 21.50
C SER A 295 40.84 -8.05 20.16
N ALA A 296 41.53 -7.65 19.09
CA ALA A 296 40.97 -7.55 17.74
C ALA A 296 40.64 -8.90 17.07
N LEU A 297 41.03 -10.02 17.69
CA LEU A 297 40.64 -11.38 17.25
C LEU A 297 39.55 -12.01 18.15
N SER A 298 39.06 -11.27 19.16
CA SER A 298 38.02 -11.75 20.07
C SER A 298 36.67 -11.86 19.37
N GLY A 299 35.85 -12.85 19.75
CA GLY A 299 34.54 -13.10 19.14
C GLY A 299 34.55 -13.66 17.70
N LEU A 300 35.71 -13.87 17.06
CA LEU A 300 35.81 -14.48 15.73
C LEU A 300 35.55 -15.99 15.79
N GLY A 301 34.44 -16.45 15.21
CA GLY A 301 33.97 -17.84 15.37
C GLY A 301 34.91 -18.90 14.79
N THR A 302 35.11 -20.00 15.51
CA THR A 302 35.93 -21.15 15.06
C THR A 302 35.07 -22.25 14.41
N PRO A 303 35.69 -23.22 13.69
CA PRO A 303 34.96 -24.36 13.11
C PRO A 303 34.30 -25.27 14.16
N MET A 304 34.70 -25.18 15.44
CA MET A 304 34.05 -25.90 16.53
C MET A 304 32.81 -25.17 17.03
N GLY A 305 32.84 -23.84 17.13
CA GLY A 305 31.69 -23.01 17.47
C GLY A 305 30.54 -23.19 16.49
N TYR A 306 30.79 -23.06 15.17
CA TYR A 306 29.73 -23.24 14.16
C TYR A 306 29.15 -24.67 14.15
N ARG A 307 29.99 -25.72 14.30
CA ARG A 307 29.50 -27.11 14.42
C ARG A 307 28.69 -27.34 15.70
N GLN A 308 29.06 -26.70 16.82
CA GLN A 308 28.27 -26.75 18.05
C GLN A 308 26.91 -26.05 17.88
N VAL A 309 26.89 -24.85 17.30
CA VAL A 309 25.64 -24.14 16.97
C VAL A 309 24.75 -24.99 16.08
N ALA A 310 25.28 -25.53 14.97
CA ALA A 310 24.52 -26.38 14.05
C ALA A 310 23.88 -27.60 14.77
N LYS A 311 24.63 -28.26 15.66
CA LYS A 311 24.13 -29.37 16.50
C LYS A 311 22.96 -28.91 17.40
N PHE A 312 23.08 -27.76 18.06
CA PHE A 312 22.04 -27.29 18.98
C PHE A 312 20.82 -26.69 18.28
N VAL A 313 20.96 -26.01 17.14
CA VAL A 313 19.81 -25.57 16.32
C VAL A 313 19.03 -26.78 15.80
N ARG A 314 19.72 -27.85 15.37
CA ARG A 314 19.09 -29.14 15.04
C ARG A 314 18.39 -29.78 16.25
N LEU A 315 18.86 -29.56 17.49
CA LEU A 315 18.17 -30.00 18.70
C LEU A 315 16.90 -29.16 18.97
N ALA A 316 17.02 -27.83 18.93
CA ALA A 316 15.91 -26.89 19.16
C ALA A 316 14.79 -27.08 18.14
N SER A 317 15.14 -27.26 16.86
CA SER A 317 14.24 -27.64 15.75
C SER A 317 13.40 -28.89 16.08
N ARG A 318 14.01 -29.96 16.61
CA ARG A 318 13.29 -31.20 16.98
C ARG A 318 12.42 -31.07 18.24
N LEU A 319 12.77 -30.17 19.15
CA LEU A 319 12.04 -29.94 20.40
C LEU A 319 11.04 -28.78 20.31
N ASN A 320 10.92 -28.14 19.15
CA ASN A 320 10.17 -26.89 18.92
C ASN A 320 10.50 -25.76 19.91
N ILE A 321 11.78 -25.59 20.23
CA ILE A 321 12.29 -24.56 21.15
C ILE A 321 12.76 -23.35 20.32
N THR A 322 12.28 -22.15 20.64
CA THR A 322 12.74 -20.91 19.96
C THR A 322 14.24 -20.76 20.08
N THR A 323 14.92 -20.48 18.97
CA THR A 323 16.34 -20.11 18.97
C THR A 323 16.48 -18.60 18.93
N ILE A 324 17.27 -18.04 19.83
CA ILE A 324 17.62 -16.62 19.90
C ILE A 324 19.13 -16.51 19.69
N SER A 325 19.55 -15.75 18.67
CA SER A 325 20.95 -15.61 18.29
C SER A 325 21.38 -14.14 18.33
N ILE A 326 22.30 -13.81 19.23
CA ILE A 326 22.84 -12.44 19.42
C ILE A 326 24.21 -12.35 18.74
N VAL A 327 24.25 -11.68 17.60
CA VAL A 327 25.39 -11.70 16.67
C VAL A 327 26.20 -10.41 16.79
N ASP A 328 27.49 -10.56 17.08
CA ASP A 328 28.44 -9.45 17.19
C ASP A 328 29.86 -9.98 16.95
N THR A 329 30.27 -9.97 15.69
CA THR A 329 31.54 -10.53 15.24
C THR A 329 31.93 -10.01 13.86
N ALA A 330 33.20 -9.65 13.68
CA ALA A 330 33.78 -9.38 12.37
C ALA A 330 33.88 -10.62 11.46
N GLY A 331 33.53 -11.82 11.98
CA GLY A 331 33.19 -12.99 11.20
C GLY A 331 33.79 -14.29 11.73
N ALA A 332 34.24 -15.13 10.82
CA ALA A 332 34.92 -16.38 11.15
C ALA A 332 36.43 -16.16 11.25
N LEU A 333 37.08 -16.80 12.23
CA LEU A 333 38.53 -16.66 12.46
C LEU A 333 39.31 -17.11 11.21
N PRO A 334 40.08 -16.23 10.56
CA PRO A 334 40.81 -16.55 9.34
C PRO A 334 42.23 -17.05 9.67
N SER A 335 42.35 -18.08 10.51
CA SER A 335 43.63 -18.64 10.94
C SER A 335 43.97 -19.95 10.19
N PRO A 336 45.27 -20.32 10.06
CA PRO A 336 45.65 -21.60 9.46
C PRO A 336 44.98 -22.82 10.12
N GLU A 337 44.82 -22.81 11.45
CA GLU A 337 44.18 -23.89 12.20
C GLU A 337 42.67 -24.00 11.92
N ALA A 338 41.99 -22.87 11.70
CA ALA A 338 40.56 -22.87 11.38
C ALA A 338 40.30 -23.43 9.96
N GLU A 339 41.16 -23.07 9.00
CA GLU A 339 41.13 -23.62 7.64
C GLU A 339 41.47 -25.12 7.61
N ASP A 340 42.46 -25.55 8.39
CA ASP A 340 42.85 -26.96 8.52
C ASP A 340 41.80 -27.85 9.22
N LYS A 341 40.78 -27.22 9.83
CA LYS A 341 39.60 -27.87 10.43
C LYS A 341 38.32 -27.62 9.60
N SER A 342 38.46 -27.16 8.36
CA SER A 342 37.42 -26.74 7.41
C SER A 342 36.35 -25.82 8.01
N GLN A 343 36.76 -24.57 8.26
CA GLN A 343 35.90 -23.43 8.58
C GLN A 343 34.73 -23.28 7.57
N ALA A 344 34.99 -23.47 6.28
CA ALA A 344 33.98 -23.32 5.23
C ALA A 344 32.86 -24.38 5.32
N GLN A 345 33.19 -25.65 5.57
CA GLN A 345 32.19 -26.69 5.79
C GLN A 345 31.37 -26.39 7.06
N ALA A 346 32.03 -26.02 8.16
CA ALA A 346 31.39 -25.72 9.44
C ALA A 346 30.37 -24.56 9.36
N ILE A 347 30.69 -23.51 8.60
CA ILE A 347 29.79 -22.39 8.28
C ILE A 347 28.59 -22.88 7.44
N SER A 348 28.84 -23.68 6.39
CA SER A 348 27.80 -24.21 5.51
C SER A 348 26.81 -25.13 6.27
N ASP A 349 27.32 -26.00 7.14
CA ASP A 349 26.55 -26.85 8.06
C ASP A 349 25.62 -26.03 8.97
N CYS A 350 26.09 -24.87 9.43
CA CYS A 350 25.34 -23.96 10.28
C CYS A 350 24.22 -23.25 9.51
N LEU A 351 24.49 -22.77 8.30
CA LEU A 351 23.48 -22.23 7.37
C LEU A 351 22.40 -23.27 7.03
N ALA A 352 22.79 -24.53 6.83
CA ALA A 352 21.86 -25.64 6.64
C ALA A 352 21.00 -25.90 7.88
N ALA A 353 21.61 -25.92 9.08
CA ALA A 353 20.86 -26.10 10.34
C ALA A 353 19.85 -24.97 10.61
N PHE A 354 20.21 -23.71 10.33
CA PHE A 354 19.30 -22.57 10.43
C PHE A 354 18.17 -22.66 9.38
N SER A 355 18.50 -22.82 8.10
CA SER A 355 17.49 -22.88 7.02
C SER A 355 16.49 -24.04 7.19
N GLN A 356 16.92 -25.20 7.70
CA GLN A 356 16.07 -26.38 7.95
C GLN A 356 15.32 -26.39 9.30
N SER A 357 15.50 -25.40 10.20
CA SER A 357 14.91 -25.44 11.55
C SER A 357 13.37 -25.37 11.58
N LYS A 358 12.71 -26.39 12.12
CA LYS A 358 11.25 -26.38 12.35
C LYS A 358 10.82 -25.55 13.56
N ALA A 359 11.77 -25.04 14.34
CA ALA A 359 11.52 -24.06 15.39
C ALA A 359 11.83 -22.64 14.92
N LEU A 360 11.12 -21.66 15.49
CA LEU A 360 11.33 -20.23 15.26
C LEU A 360 12.77 -19.82 15.59
N ILE A 361 13.41 -19.07 14.69
CA ILE A 361 14.73 -18.46 14.91
C ILE A 361 14.61 -16.93 14.88
N ILE A 362 14.99 -16.27 15.98
CA ILE A 362 15.09 -14.81 16.10
C ILE A 362 16.57 -14.45 16.19
N SER A 363 17.06 -13.70 15.21
CA SER A 363 18.45 -13.22 15.15
C SER A 363 18.50 -11.72 15.45
N ILE A 364 19.51 -11.28 16.21
CA ILE A 364 19.69 -9.86 16.60
C ILE A 364 21.16 -9.50 16.47
N ILE A 365 21.51 -8.61 15.53
CA ILE A 365 22.88 -8.10 15.37
C ILE A 365 23.08 -6.91 16.31
N THR A 366 24.02 -6.98 17.26
CA THR A 366 24.18 -5.95 18.31
C THR A 366 25.28 -4.91 18.04
N GLY A 367 26.20 -5.18 17.13
CA GLY A 367 27.30 -4.29 16.78
C GLY A 367 27.80 -4.57 15.36
N GLU A 368 28.67 -5.56 15.20
CA GLU A 368 29.19 -5.98 13.90
C GLU A 368 28.60 -7.31 13.42
N GLY A 369 28.07 -7.32 12.20
CA GLY A 369 27.85 -8.52 11.39
C GLY A 369 28.90 -8.61 10.29
N GLY A 370 29.93 -9.44 10.47
CA GLY A 370 30.97 -9.67 9.48
C GLY A 370 30.82 -10.99 8.70
N SER A 371 30.63 -10.88 7.40
CA SER A 371 30.79 -11.96 6.42
C SER A 371 29.90 -13.20 6.65
N GLY A 372 30.28 -14.32 6.01
CA GLY A 372 29.60 -15.61 6.14
C GLY A 372 29.59 -16.16 7.58
N GLY A 373 30.53 -15.75 8.43
CA GLY A 373 30.56 -16.09 9.86
C GLY A 373 29.39 -15.48 10.63
N ALA A 374 29.08 -14.20 10.42
CA ALA A 374 27.86 -13.60 10.98
C ALA A 374 26.58 -14.14 10.32
N LEU A 375 26.60 -14.48 9.03
CA LEU A 375 25.45 -15.08 8.35
C LEU A 375 25.09 -16.46 8.90
N ALA A 376 26.08 -17.29 9.22
CA ALA A 376 25.90 -18.60 9.87
C ALA A 376 25.14 -18.52 11.20
N LEU A 377 25.22 -17.38 11.90
CA LEU A 377 24.56 -17.15 13.18
C LEU A 377 23.28 -16.30 13.07
N SER A 378 23.06 -15.61 11.95
CA SER A 378 21.95 -14.66 11.79
C SER A 378 20.81 -15.11 10.87
N GLY A 379 20.91 -16.26 10.20
CA GLY A 379 19.95 -16.74 9.18
C GLY A 379 18.54 -17.14 9.68
N GLY A 380 17.86 -16.27 10.42
CA GLY A 380 16.60 -16.56 11.13
C GLY A 380 15.32 -16.26 10.35
N ASN A 381 14.19 -16.56 11.00
CA ASN A 381 12.84 -16.15 10.60
C ASN A 381 12.74 -14.62 10.59
N VAL A 382 13.18 -14.05 11.71
CA VAL A 382 13.35 -12.62 11.92
C VAL A 382 14.83 -12.36 12.14
N VAL A 383 15.34 -11.32 11.48
CA VAL A 383 16.68 -10.79 11.69
C VAL A 383 16.53 -9.31 12.01
N ALA A 384 16.78 -8.93 13.25
CA ALA A 384 16.82 -7.54 13.67
C ALA A 384 18.26 -7.08 13.87
N CYS A 385 18.45 -5.78 14.05
CA CYS A 385 19.70 -5.26 14.59
C CYS A 385 19.47 -4.03 15.48
N LEU A 386 20.44 -3.70 16.35
CA LEU A 386 20.39 -2.46 17.11
C LEU A 386 20.61 -1.26 16.18
N GLN A 387 20.02 -0.10 16.50
CA GLN A 387 20.17 1.10 15.65
C GLN A 387 21.64 1.47 15.36
N LYS A 388 22.56 1.25 16.31
CA LYS A 388 24.02 1.40 16.11
C LYS A 388 24.73 0.07 15.84
N SER A 389 24.45 -0.52 14.69
CA SER A 389 25.10 -1.76 14.23
C SER A 389 25.28 -1.77 12.70
N PHE A 390 26.12 -2.64 12.17
CA PHE A 390 26.30 -2.80 10.72
C PHE A 390 26.44 -4.27 10.33
N TYR A 391 26.11 -4.61 9.08
CA TYR A 391 26.20 -5.96 8.54
C TYR A 391 26.81 -5.91 7.14
N ASN A 392 27.97 -6.56 6.92
CA ASN A 392 28.73 -6.46 5.67
C ASN A 392 29.30 -7.79 5.16
N VAL A 393 29.67 -7.84 3.87
CA VAL A 393 30.28 -8.97 3.16
C VAL A 393 31.61 -9.41 3.78
N ILE A 394 32.34 -8.46 4.34
CA ILE A 394 33.61 -8.60 5.05
C ILE A 394 33.78 -7.35 5.95
N SER A 395 34.64 -7.41 6.97
CA SER A 395 35.05 -6.20 7.72
C SER A 395 35.51 -5.09 6.75
N PRO A 396 35.22 -3.80 6.99
CA PRO A 396 35.67 -2.70 6.12
C PRO A 396 37.17 -2.71 5.87
N GLU A 397 37.97 -3.09 6.86
CA GLU A 397 39.43 -3.27 6.77
C GLU A 397 39.81 -4.30 5.71
N GLY A 398 39.31 -5.54 5.83
CA GLY A 398 39.57 -6.62 4.87
C GLY A 398 39.07 -6.30 3.46
N GLY A 399 37.91 -5.66 3.33
CA GLY A 399 37.39 -5.20 2.03
C GLY A 399 38.29 -4.16 1.37
N VAL A 400 38.83 -3.20 2.15
CA VAL A 400 39.81 -2.23 1.68
C VAL A 400 41.11 -2.93 1.27
N SER A 401 41.63 -3.88 2.06
CA SER A 401 42.85 -4.62 1.70
C SER A 401 42.71 -5.39 0.39
N ILE A 402 41.55 -6.01 0.10
CA ILE A 402 41.34 -6.72 -1.17
C ILE A 402 41.25 -5.71 -2.35
N LEU A 403 40.48 -4.62 -2.20
CA LEU A 403 40.25 -3.64 -3.27
C LEU A 403 41.45 -2.69 -3.53
N GLN A 404 42.37 -2.54 -2.57
CA GLN A 404 43.52 -1.63 -2.69
C GLN A 404 44.51 -2.06 -3.79
N HIS A 405 44.65 -3.35 -4.07
CA HIS A 405 45.61 -3.87 -5.05
C HIS A 405 45.38 -3.38 -6.50
N SER A 406 44.18 -2.89 -6.84
CA SER A 406 43.85 -2.26 -8.13
C SER A 406 43.74 -0.72 -8.07
N ALA A 407 43.88 -0.11 -6.89
CA ALA A 407 43.55 1.30 -6.66
C ALA A 407 44.77 2.22 -6.41
N TYR A 408 45.95 1.65 -6.15
CA TYR A 408 47.19 2.40 -5.89
C TYR A 408 48.37 1.80 -6.67
N SER A 409 49.36 2.63 -6.98
CA SER A 409 50.63 2.18 -7.55
C SER A 409 51.54 1.53 -6.48
N SER A 410 52.44 0.63 -6.90
CA SER A 410 53.41 -0.04 -6.00
C SER A 410 54.28 0.93 -5.18
N SER A 411 54.41 2.16 -5.67
CA SER A 411 55.13 3.30 -5.08
C SER A 411 54.38 4.08 -3.99
N GLU A 412 53.08 3.83 -3.76
CA GLU A 412 52.24 4.65 -2.86
C GLU A 412 51.95 4.01 -1.49
N LYS A 413 52.69 2.96 -1.09
CA LYS A 413 52.41 2.15 0.12
C LYS A 413 52.24 2.95 1.42
N ASP A 414 53.06 3.96 1.67
CA ASP A 414 52.99 4.72 2.93
C ASP A 414 51.79 5.66 2.99
N LYS A 415 51.42 6.24 1.84
CA LYS A 415 50.19 7.02 1.66
C LYS A 415 48.95 6.12 1.77
N MET A 416 49.02 4.89 1.25
CA MET A 416 47.97 3.88 1.39
C MET A 416 47.74 3.47 2.86
N LYS A 417 48.81 3.42 3.69
CA LYS A 417 48.70 3.26 5.15
C LYS A 417 48.07 4.48 5.83
N ALA A 418 48.50 5.69 5.48
CA ALA A 418 47.94 6.92 6.05
C ALA A 418 46.43 7.08 5.78
N ASP A 419 45.99 6.79 4.54
CA ASP A 419 44.59 6.88 4.13
C ASP A 419 43.70 5.72 4.65
N PHE A 420 44.28 4.64 5.21
CA PHE A 420 43.60 3.36 5.41
C PHE A 420 42.29 3.47 6.18
N SER A 421 42.28 4.17 7.32
CA SER A 421 41.08 4.33 8.14
C SER A 421 39.97 5.15 7.46
N ALA A 422 40.31 6.11 6.59
CA ALA A 422 39.32 6.89 5.85
C ALA A 422 38.73 6.05 4.70
N ASN A 423 39.55 5.22 4.07
CA ASN A 423 39.13 4.28 3.03
C ASN A 423 38.10 3.26 3.55
N CYS A 424 38.24 2.80 4.79
CA CYS A 424 37.31 1.86 5.42
C CYS A 424 35.91 2.46 5.59
N GLU A 425 35.81 3.70 6.07
CA GLU A 425 34.54 4.42 6.20
C GLU A 425 33.89 4.67 4.83
N ILE A 426 34.68 5.09 3.83
CA ILE A 426 34.20 5.27 2.45
C ILE A 426 33.67 3.95 1.86
N LEU A 427 34.33 2.83 2.13
CA LEU A 427 33.88 1.52 1.64
C LEU A 427 32.59 1.06 2.34
N ALA A 428 32.49 1.21 3.67
CA ALA A 428 31.29 0.88 4.44
C ALA A 428 30.05 1.65 3.92
N GLN A 429 30.21 2.95 3.65
CA GLN A 429 29.17 3.79 3.05
C GLN A 429 28.82 3.36 1.61
N ALA A 430 29.81 3.04 0.78
CA ALA A 430 29.58 2.56 -0.59
C ALA A 430 28.86 1.19 -0.65
N GLN A 431 29.12 0.32 0.34
CA GLN A 431 28.49 -1.00 0.47
C GLN A 431 27.11 -0.96 1.16
N LYS A 432 26.70 0.19 1.69
CA LYS A 432 25.40 0.42 2.36
C LYS A 432 25.14 -0.59 3.50
N CYS A 433 26.17 -0.84 4.31
CA CYS A 433 26.16 -1.88 5.34
C CYS A 433 25.59 -1.47 6.71
N TYR A 434 25.28 -0.18 6.92
CA TYR A 434 24.74 0.31 8.20
C TYR A 434 23.30 -0.15 8.46
N SER A 435 22.95 -0.35 9.74
CA SER A 435 21.64 -0.80 10.25
C SER A 435 20.43 -0.32 9.43
N TYR A 436 20.29 0.99 9.23
CA TYR A 436 19.20 1.55 8.45
C TYR A 436 19.26 1.21 6.97
N ASP A 437 20.45 1.25 6.37
CA ASP A 437 20.59 0.98 4.95
C ASP A 437 20.32 -0.52 4.66
N ILE A 438 20.71 -1.44 5.55
CA ILE A 438 20.36 -2.87 5.46
C ILE A 438 18.87 -3.15 5.75
N HIS A 439 18.23 -2.35 6.60
CA HIS A 439 16.78 -2.39 6.88
C HIS A 439 15.97 -1.88 5.68
N GLN A 440 16.40 -0.79 5.03
CA GLN A 440 15.82 -0.30 3.76
C GLN A 440 16.03 -1.28 2.59
N LEU A 441 17.10 -2.09 2.63
CA LEU A 441 17.34 -3.17 1.69
C LEU A 441 16.58 -4.47 2.05
N GLY A 442 15.84 -4.52 3.17
CA GLY A 442 15.03 -5.65 3.60
C GLY A 442 15.80 -6.81 4.25
N ILE A 443 17.11 -6.65 4.49
CA ILE A 443 17.98 -7.70 5.03
C ILE A 443 17.66 -7.98 6.50
N VAL A 444 17.32 -6.92 7.25
CA VAL A 444 16.79 -6.97 8.61
C VAL A 444 15.34 -6.45 8.63
N ASP A 445 14.49 -7.03 9.47
CA ASP A 445 13.06 -6.73 9.55
C ASP A 445 12.74 -5.59 10.53
N ALA A 446 13.63 -5.36 11.50
CA ALA A 446 13.42 -4.41 12.58
C ALA A 446 14.74 -3.79 13.04
N LEU A 447 14.66 -2.51 13.42
CA LEU A 447 15.69 -1.82 14.18
C LEU A 447 15.24 -1.71 15.63
N ILE A 448 16.01 -2.29 16.53
CA ILE A 448 15.77 -2.22 17.98
C ILE A 448 16.48 -0.98 18.52
N PRO A 449 15.79 -0.09 19.27
CA PRO A 449 16.42 1.11 19.80
C PRO A 449 17.60 0.84 20.73
N THR A 450 18.61 1.71 20.65
CA THR A 450 19.75 1.68 21.58
C THR A 450 19.40 2.28 22.96
N GLN A 451 18.35 3.10 23.03
CA GLN A 451 17.82 3.64 24.29
C GLN A 451 16.89 2.60 24.96
N ASN A 452 17.09 2.34 26.25
CA ASN A 452 16.38 1.28 27.01
C ASN A 452 16.44 -0.09 26.31
N VAL A 453 17.57 -0.36 25.64
CA VAL A 453 17.81 -1.52 24.77
C VAL A 453 17.46 -2.86 25.41
N ASP A 454 17.58 -3.01 26.73
CA ASP A 454 17.22 -4.23 27.43
C ASP A 454 15.70 -4.47 27.56
N VAL A 455 14.93 -3.40 27.79
CA VAL A 455 13.47 -3.45 27.75
C VAL A 455 12.98 -3.69 26.32
N GLU A 456 13.55 -3.00 25.32
CA GLU A 456 13.14 -3.17 23.93
C GLU A 456 13.57 -4.51 23.31
N LEU A 457 14.74 -5.06 23.68
CA LEU A 457 15.20 -6.39 23.27
C LEU A 457 14.28 -7.50 23.84
N LYS A 458 13.87 -7.40 25.11
CA LYS A 458 12.86 -8.32 25.70
C LYS A 458 11.53 -8.23 24.98
N LYS A 459 10.98 -7.02 24.84
CA LYS A 459 9.73 -6.78 24.11
C LYS A 459 9.79 -7.37 22.70
N PHE A 460 10.87 -7.10 21.97
CA PHE A 460 11.06 -7.59 20.61
C PHE A 460 11.02 -9.12 20.53
N VAL A 461 11.79 -9.82 21.38
CA VAL A 461 11.80 -11.29 21.42
C VAL A 461 10.40 -11.85 21.68
N ILE A 462 9.69 -11.32 22.70
CA ILE A 462 8.33 -11.76 23.05
C ILE A 462 7.34 -11.44 21.92
N GLN A 463 7.44 -10.25 21.30
CA GLN A 463 6.61 -9.87 20.14
C GLN A 463 6.80 -10.81 18.96
N GLN A 464 8.05 -11.21 18.63
CA GLN A 464 8.28 -12.17 17.56
C GLN A 464 7.75 -13.56 17.93
N GLN A 465 7.98 -14.05 19.16
CA GLN A 465 7.42 -15.33 19.59
C GLN A 465 5.89 -15.37 19.56
N ASN A 466 5.22 -14.24 19.83
CA ASN A 466 3.77 -14.10 19.71
C ASN A 466 3.31 -13.97 18.25
N LEU A 467 4.04 -13.25 17.40
CA LEU A 467 3.74 -13.08 15.97
C LEU A 467 3.82 -14.41 15.20
N PHE A 468 4.74 -15.28 15.60
CA PHE A 468 4.93 -16.62 15.03
C PHE A 468 4.28 -17.73 15.85
N HIS A 469 3.43 -17.38 16.83
CA HIS A 469 2.71 -18.35 17.63
C HIS A 469 1.66 -19.09 16.78
N GLY A 470 1.60 -20.42 16.91
CA GLY A 470 0.65 -21.27 16.20
C GLY A 470 1.02 -21.61 14.75
N GLN A 471 2.07 -21.01 14.17
CA GLN A 471 2.60 -21.46 12.88
C GLN A 471 3.22 -22.85 12.99
N SER A 472 3.05 -23.69 11.96
CA SER A 472 3.66 -25.01 11.91
C SER A 472 5.16 -24.94 11.62
N GLY A 473 5.89 -26.00 12.00
CA GLY A 473 7.31 -26.08 11.75
C GLY A 473 7.70 -26.17 10.26
N GLU A 474 6.79 -26.54 9.36
CA GLU A 474 7.03 -26.33 7.92
C GLU A 474 6.82 -24.86 7.56
N GLU A 475 5.76 -24.17 8.00
CA GLU A 475 5.56 -22.72 7.77
C GLU A 475 6.69 -21.84 8.34
N LEU A 476 7.46 -22.31 9.34
CA LEU A 476 8.65 -21.60 9.82
C LEU A 476 9.91 -21.89 8.99
N VAL A 477 10.03 -23.07 8.39
CA VAL A 477 11.05 -23.39 7.38
C VAL A 477 10.74 -22.61 6.10
N SER A 478 9.53 -22.83 5.59
CA SER A 478 8.71 -21.99 4.70
C SER A 478 8.33 -20.62 5.33
N GLN A 479 9.26 -20.02 6.09
CA GLN A 479 9.36 -18.57 6.22
C GLN A 479 10.72 -18.04 5.74
N ARG A 480 11.80 -18.73 6.09
CA ARG A 480 13.18 -18.31 5.77
C ARG A 480 13.55 -18.47 4.30
N GLN A 481 12.89 -19.37 3.55
CA GLN A 481 13.17 -19.63 2.13
C GLN A 481 12.89 -18.43 1.19
N ASN A 482 11.63 -17.99 1.03
CA ASN A 482 11.30 -16.78 0.25
C ASN A 482 11.93 -15.50 0.83
N ARG A 483 12.21 -15.43 2.15
CA ARG A 483 12.99 -14.31 2.72
C ARG A 483 14.29 -14.11 1.95
N PHE A 484 15.14 -15.13 1.85
CA PHE A 484 16.43 -15.00 1.18
C PHE A 484 16.30 -14.94 -0.36
N ARG A 485 15.28 -15.59 -0.95
CA ARG A 485 14.99 -15.45 -2.39
C ARG A 485 14.65 -14.01 -2.77
N ASN A 486 13.76 -13.34 -2.00
CA ASN A 486 13.26 -11.99 -2.27
C ASN A 486 14.31 -10.88 -2.14
N LEU A 487 15.50 -11.18 -1.60
CA LEU A 487 16.63 -10.24 -1.48
C LEU A 487 17.52 -10.19 -2.74
N THR A 488 17.14 -10.91 -3.80
CA THR A 488 17.95 -11.09 -5.01
C THR A 488 17.63 -10.04 -6.07
N LYS A 489 18.65 -9.31 -6.56
CA LYS A 489 18.51 -8.25 -7.58
C LYS A 489 19.39 -8.48 -8.80
N PHE A 490 18.77 -8.71 -9.94
CA PHE A 490 19.41 -8.99 -11.24
C PHE A 490 18.63 -8.29 -12.36
N ALA A 491 19.15 -8.30 -13.58
CA ALA A 491 18.45 -7.85 -14.78
C ALA A 491 18.13 -9.02 -15.71
N GLU A 492 17.01 -8.95 -16.42
CA GLU A 492 16.70 -9.86 -17.54
C GLU A 492 16.87 -9.11 -18.87
N ILE A 493 17.81 -9.57 -19.68
CA ILE A 493 18.23 -8.94 -20.94
C ILE A 493 17.58 -9.68 -22.11
N ALA A 494 16.60 -9.03 -22.76
CA ALA A 494 15.82 -9.62 -23.86
C ALA A 494 16.64 -9.89 -25.14
N ASN A 495 17.80 -9.25 -25.30
CA ASN A 495 18.75 -9.53 -26.39
C ASN A 495 20.20 -9.40 -25.88
N PRO A 496 20.86 -10.51 -25.49
CA PRO A 496 22.24 -10.49 -25.02
C PRO A 496 23.26 -9.93 -26.02
N GLU A 497 23.07 -10.15 -27.33
CA GLU A 497 24.00 -9.64 -28.36
C GLU A 497 24.01 -8.11 -28.43
N ALA A 498 22.83 -7.49 -28.30
CA ALA A 498 22.70 -6.04 -28.20
C ALA A 498 23.37 -5.49 -26.93
N GLU A 499 23.32 -6.21 -25.82
CA GLU A 499 23.92 -5.77 -24.56
C GLU A 499 25.45 -5.91 -24.56
N PHE A 500 26.02 -6.95 -25.19
CA PHE A 500 27.47 -7.02 -25.43
C PHE A 500 27.95 -5.88 -26.36
N ALA A 501 27.13 -5.44 -27.31
CA ALA A 501 27.41 -4.25 -28.13
C ALA A 501 27.31 -2.94 -27.31
N ASN A 502 26.34 -2.82 -26.41
CA ASN A 502 26.24 -1.70 -25.47
C ASN A 502 27.46 -1.62 -24.54
N ALA A 503 27.93 -2.76 -24.02
CA ALA A 503 29.11 -2.84 -23.16
C ALA A 503 30.41 -2.41 -23.91
N MET A 504 30.58 -2.82 -25.18
CA MET A 504 31.65 -2.32 -26.05
C MET A 504 31.66 -0.79 -26.20
N ASN A 505 30.48 -0.18 -26.37
CA ASN A 505 30.34 1.28 -26.47
C ASN A 505 30.63 2.00 -25.13
N GLN A 506 30.35 1.35 -23.99
CA GLN A 506 30.68 1.90 -22.67
C GLN A 506 32.19 1.87 -22.38
N ILE A 507 32.90 0.79 -22.77
CA ILE A 507 34.36 0.68 -22.61
C ILE A 507 35.12 1.69 -23.49
N THR A 508 34.61 1.97 -24.69
CA THR A 508 35.31 2.81 -25.69
C THR A 508 35.13 4.32 -25.47
N THR A 509 34.27 4.74 -24.53
CA THR A 509 34.07 6.16 -24.20
C THR A 509 34.93 6.56 -22.99
N PRO A 510 35.92 7.47 -23.12
CA PRO A 510 36.76 7.85 -21.99
C PRO A 510 35.94 8.48 -20.86
N VAL A 511 36.06 7.91 -19.65
CA VAL A 511 35.36 8.40 -18.46
C VAL A 511 35.80 9.84 -18.17
N GLN A 512 34.95 10.81 -18.51
CA GLN A 512 35.15 12.19 -18.06
C GLN A 512 35.16 12.22 -16.54
N LYS A 513 36.17 12.84 -15.93
CA LYS A 513 36.21 13.08 -14.48
C LYS A 513 34.88 13.68 -14.05
N ALA A 514 34.15 12.97 -13.20
CA ALA A 514 32.89 13.44 -12.68
C ALA A 514 33.06 14.81 -12.03
N LYS A 515 32.53 15.86 -12.66
CA LYS A 515 32.11 17.05 -11.91
C LYS A 515 31.19 16.55 -10.80
N LYS A 516 31.19 17.23 -9.64
CA LYS A 516 30.15 17.02 -8.62
C LYS A 516 28.79 17.42 -9.20
N VAL A 517 28.14 16.51 -9.90
CA VAL A 517 26.72 16.54 -10.20
C VAL A 517 26.04 16.33 -8.85
N GLN A 518 25.54 17.42 -8.25
CA GLN A 518 24.53 17.29 -7.22
C GLN A 518 23.40 16.43 -7.81
N PRO A 519 22.86 15.44 -7.08
CA PRO A 519 21.86 14.54 -7.63
C PRO A 519 20.74 15.37 -8.25
N ALA A 520 20.43 15.10 -9.51
CA ALA A 520 19.38 15.82 -10.22
C ALA A 520 18.06 15.48 -9.53
N ILE A 521 17.51 16.45 -8.79
CA ILE A 521 16.30 16.27 -7.99
C ILE A 521 15.19 15.82 -8.94
N ASP A 522 14.57 14.68 -8.62
CA ASP A 522 13.74 13.96 -9.55
C ASP A 522 12.50 14.76 -9.95
N SER A 523 11.96 14.46 -11.14
CA SER A 523 10.86 15.22 -11.71
C SER A 523 9.59 15.17 -10.86
N GLU A 524 9.35 14.09 -10.13
CA GLU A 524 8.17 13.95 -9.27
C GLU A 524 8.31 14.80 -8.01
N THR A 525 9.46 14.77 -7.34
CA THR A 525 9.76 15.68 -6.23
C THR A 525 9.68 17.15 -6.68
N MET A 526 10.23 17.51 -7.84
CA MET A 526 10.13 18.89 -8.33
C MET A 526 8.70 19.36 -8.59
N LYS A 527 7.84 18.51 -9.19
CA LYS A 527 6.40 18.79 -9.35
C LYS A 527 5.69 18.93 -8.01
N LEU A 528 6.03 18.09 -7.03
CA LEU A 528 5.46 18.15 -5.69
C LEU A 528 5.81 19.46 -4.97
N VAL A 529 7.08 19.89 -5.02
CA VAL A 529 7.51 21.17 -4.43
C VAL A 529 6.84 22.35 -5.15
N GLN A 530 6.67 22.28 -6.49
CA GLN A 530 5.87 23.25 -7.26
C GLN A 530 4.41 23.30 -6.79
N PHE A 531 3.75 22.15 -6.56
CA PHE A 531 2.39 22.08 -6.04
C PHE A 531 2.27 22.69 -4.62
N ILE A 532 3.22 22.38 -3.72
CA ILE A 532 3.27 22.96 -2.37
C ILE A 532 3.47 24.48 -2.44
N ALA A 533 4.35 24.96 -3.32
CA ALA A 533 4.57 26.40 -3.52
C ALA A 533 3.31 27.11 -4.06
N GLU A 534 2.63 26.52 -5.06
CA GLU A 534 1.35 27.02 -5.58
C GLU A 534 0.27 27.08 -4.49
N LYS A 535 0.15 26.04 -3.65
CA LYS A 535 -0.75 26.03 -2.49
C LYS A 535 -0.40 27.13 -1.48
N THR A 536 0.87 27.26 -1.13
CA THR A 536 1.37 28.26 -0.17
C THR A 536 1.17 29.69 -0.68
N GLN A 537 1.29 29.95 -1.98
CA GLN A 537 1.01 31.28 -2.54
C GLN A 537 -0.49 31.62 -2.54
N ASN A 538 -1.33 30.65 -2.92
CA ASN A 538 -2.76 30.89 -3.13
C ASN A 538 -3.57 30.92 -1.82
N ASN A 539 -3.04 30.36 -0.72
CA ASN A 539 -3.73 30.40 0.56
C ASN A 539 -3.57 31.77 1.26
N THR A 540 -4.69 32.48 1.43
CA THR A 540 -4.77 33.77 2.13
C THR A 540 -5.24 33.64 3.59
N LYS A 541 -5.81 32.50 4.00
CA LYS A 541 -6.25 32.25 5.38
C LYS A 541 -5.13 31.55 6.16
N LYS A 542 -4.68 32.17 7.26
CA LYS A 542 -3.72 31.57 8.22
C LYS A 542 -4.40 30.51 9.10
N LEU A 543 -4.85 29.41 8.50
CA LEU A 543 -5.37 28.26 9.23
C LEU A 543 -4.22 27.54 9.98
N PRO A 544 -4.46 26.84 11.10
CA PRO A 544 -3.41 26.17 11.85
C PRO A 544 -2.70 25.09 11.03
N THR A 545 -1.38 25.17 10.93
CA THR A 545 -0.51 24.10 10.39
C THR A 545 -0.06 23.10 11.45
N LYS A 546 -0.73 23.08 12.63
CA LYS A 546 -0.39 22.16 13.72
C LYS A 546 -0.67 20.73 13.28
N GLU A 547 0.33 19.87 13.39
CA GLU A 547 0.26 18.48 12.97
C GLU A 547 -0.62 17.67 13.93
N ILE A 548 -1.30 16.64 13.40
CA ILE A 548 -2.17 15.77 14.18
C ILE A 548 -1.29 14.87 15.04
N ILE A 549 -1.48 14.94 16.35
CA ILE A 549 -0.76 14.07 17.30
C ILE A 549 -1.51 12.73 17.32
N ILE A 550 -0.87 11.67 16.85
CA ILE A 550 -1.37 10.29 16.99
C ILE A 550 -1.27 9.93 18.48
N PRO A 551 -2.38 9.74 19.19
CA PRO A 551 -2.34 9.46 20.62
C PRO A 551 -2.00 7.99 20.90
N HIS A 552 -1.30 7.73 21.99
CA HIS A 552 -0.87 6.38 22.39
C HIS A 552 -2.02 5.64 23.09
N VAL A 553 -2.40 4.47 22.58
CA VAL A 553 -3.31 3.56 23.30
C VAL A 553 -2.54 2.94 24.47
N THR A 554 -3.00 3.12 25.70
CA THR A 554 -2.23 2.75 26.91
C THR A 554 -2.37 1.29 27.31
N LYS A 555 -3.37 0.57 26.79
CA LYS A 555 -3.64 -0.83 27.06
C LYS A 555 -4.08 -1.54 25.78
N GLU A 556 -3.22 -2.37 25.20
CA GLU A 556 -3.62 -3.25 24.10
C GLU A 556 -4.50 -4.39 24.67
N LEU A 557 -5.70 -4.58 24.13
CA LEU A 557 -6.66 -5.59 24.59
C LEU A 557 -6.71 -6.73 23.56
N THR A 558 -6.42 -7.95 24.00
CA THR A 558 -6.48 -9.14 23.13
C THR A 558 -7.94 -9.52 22.85
N PRO A 559 -8.36 -9.79 21.59
CA PRO A 559 -9.67 -10.36 21.32
C PRO A 559 -9.85 -11.71 22.03
N ILE A 560 -10.89 -11.82 22.85
CA ILE A 560 -11.26 -13.03 23.61
C ILE A 560 -12.06 -14.01 22.74
N TYR A 561 -12.71 -13.51 21.68
CA TYR A 561 -13.61 -14.26 20.81
C TYR A 561 -13.27 -14.00 19.32
N PRO A 562 -13.58 -14.95 18.41
CA PRO A 562 -13.37 -14.74 16.98
C PRO A 562 -14.22 -13.59 16.47
N THR A 563 -13.61 -12.69 15.70
CA THR A 563 -14.30 -11.51 15.17
C THR A 563 -15.17 -11.86 13.94
N PRO A 564 -16.17 -11.04 13.56
CA PRO A 564 -16.94 -11.25 12.32
C PRO A 564 -16.07 -11.41 11.05
N LYS A 565 -14.92 -10.72 11.00
CA LYS A 565 -13.92 -10.84 9.93
C LYS A 565 -13.18 -12.18 9.98
N GLN A 566 -12.79 -12.66 11.16
CA GLN A 566 -12.15 -13.95 11.33
C GLN A 566 -13.12 -15.11 11.04
N VAL A 567 -14.40 -14.98 11.41
CA VAL A 567 -15.47 -15.92 11.03
C VAL A 567 -15.66 -15.92 9.50
N LEU A 568 -15.69 -14.75 8.85
CA LEU A 568 -15.77 -14.67 7.38
C LEU A 568 -14.62 -15.39 6.68
N LEU A 569 -13.38 -15.17 7.14
CA LEU A 569 -12.17 -15.74 6.55
C LEU A 569 -12.01 -17.25 6.80
N SER A 570 -12.56 -17.78 7.90
CA SER A 570 -12.43 -19.20 8.28
C SER A 570 -13.62 -20.07 7.89
N GLN A 571 -14.83 -19.52 7.85
CA GLN A 571 -16.09 -20.27 7.74
C GLN A 571 -17.08 -19.67 6.73
N GLY A 572 -16.75 -18.55 6.08
CA GLY A 572 -17.56 -17.94 5.03
C GLY A 572 -18.76 -17.12 5.53
N PRO A 573 -19.50 -16.46 4.62
CA PRO A 573 -20.43 -15.40 4.99
C PRO A 573 -21.70 -15.91 5.69
N LYS A 574 -22.14 -17.15 5.43
CA LYS A 574 -23.26 -17.76 6.16
C LYS A 574 -22.94 -18.02 7.64
N ALA A 575 -21.69 -18.33 7.97
CA ALA A 575 -21.27 -18.47 9.37
C ALA A 575 -21.31 -17.13 10.10
N VAL A 576 -20.98 -16.02 9.43
CA VAL A 576 -21.14 -14.66 9.98
C VAL A 576 -22.62 -14.33 10.21
N GLN A 577 -23.51 -14.66 9.26
CA GLN A 577 -24.95 -14.45 9.44
C GLN A 577 -25.46 -15.13 10.71
N GLU A 578 -25.15 -16.41 10.93
CA GLU A 578 -25.58 -17.13 12.14
C GLU A 578 -24.84 -16.64 13.41
N PHE A 579 -23.56 -16.24 13.32
CA PHE A 579 -22.84 -15.64 14.45
C PHE A 579 -23.52 -14.35 14.95
N ILE A 580 -23.83 -13.42 14.03
CA ILE A 580 -24.51 -12.15 14.35
C ILE A 580 -25.94 -12.40 14.84
N LYS A 581 -26.65 -13.36 14.25
CA LYS A 581 -28.03 -13.72 14.61
C LYS A 581 -28.16 -14.23 16.03
N ASN A 582 -27.28 -15.15 16.42
CA ASN A 582 -27.37 -15.88 17.69
C ASN A 582 -26.70 -15.16 18.88
N ALA A 583 -26.06 -14.01 18.64
CA ALA A 583 -25.53 -13.16 19.71
C ALA A 583 -26.65 -12.60 20.62
N ASP A 584 -26.33 -12.44 21.90
CA ASP A 584 -27.20 -11.87 22.95
C ASP A 584 -27.18 -10.33 23.01
N HIS A 585 -26.23 -9.71 22.30
CA HIS A 585 -26.01 -8.26 22.23
C HIS A 585 -26.23 -7.72 20.80
N VAL A 586 -25.93 -6.43 20.61
CA VAL A 586 -26.10 -5.70 19.35
C VAL A 586 -24.73 -5.21 18.90
N PHE A 587 -24.40 -5.45 17.63
CA PHE A 587 -23.14 -5.03 17.03
C PHE A 587 -23.23 -3.58 16.53
N ILE A 588 -22.09 -2.94 16.38
CA ILE A 588 -21.92 -1.60 15.83
C ILE A 588 -21.25 -1.68 14.46
N THR A 589 -21.69 -0.82 13.54
CA THR A 589 -20.90 -0.41 12.38
C THR A 589 -20.38 1.00 12.60
N ASP A 590 -19.07 1.21 12.48
CA ASP A 590 -18.49 2.55 12.58
C ASP A 590 -18.48 3.26 11.21
N THR A 591 -19.29 4.31 11.08
CA THR A 591 -19.39 5.14 9.85
C THR A 591 -18.41 6.31 9.82
N SER A 592 -17.54 6.46 10.83
CA SER A 592 -16.55 7.56 10.95
C SER A 592 -15.65 7.65 9.70
N PHE A 593 -15.44 6.53 9.00
CA PHE A 593 -14.62 6.43 7.79
C PHE A 593 -15.37 6.71 6.47
N ARG A 594 -16.72 6.83 6.46
CA ARG A 594 -17.54 7.05 5.25
C ARG A 594 -18.71 8.02 5.48
N ASP A 595 -19.88 7.59 5.96
CA ASP A 595 -21.08 8.46 5.98
C ASP A 595 -20.95 9.68 6.92
N ALA A 596 -20.18 9.57 8.01
CA ALA A 596 -19.99 10.65 8.97
C ALA A 596 -19.29 11.88 8.36
N HIS A 597 -18.10 11.69 7.76
CA HIS A 597 -17.39 12.79 7.09
C HIS A 597 -18.00 13.15 5.72
N GLN A 598 -18.77 12.25 5.10
CA GLN A 598 -19.64 12.59 3.97
C GLN A 598 -20.68 13.66 4.37
N SER A 599 -21.22 13.58 5.59
CA SER A 599 -22.30 14.45 6.09
C SER A 599 -21.80 15.75 6.76
N LEU A 600 -20.73 15.66 7.55
CA LEU A 600 -20.09 16.81 8.24
C LEU A 600 -19.11 17.57 7.36
N ALA A 601 -18.15 16.86 6.75
CA ALA A 601 -16.97 17.44 6.11
C ALA A 601 -16.97 17.27 4.57
N ALA A 602 -18.14 17.19 3.95
CA ALA A 602 -18.33 17.04 2.50
C ALA A 602 -17.48 15.92 1.85
N THR A 603 -17.31 14.80 2.55
CA THR A 603 -16.51 13.63 2.14
C THR A 603 -14.99 13.88 2.02
N ARG A 604 -14.47 14.98 2.58
CA ARG A 604 -13.10 15.45 2.32
C ARG A 604 -11.99 14.77 3.11
N HIS A 605 -12.30 13.84 4.02
CA HIS A 605 -11.25 13.11 4.76
C HIS A 605 -10.38 12.27 3.81
N ARG A 606 -9.07 12.38 4.01
CA ARG A 606 -8.04 11.83 3.13
C ARG A 606 -7.51 10.49 3.65
N LYS A 607 -6.94 9.71 2.72
CA LYS A 607 -6.49 8.33 2.99
C LYS A 607 -5.50 8.23 4.15
N LEU A 608 -4.61 9.20 4.35
CA LEU A 608 -3.59 9.13 5.40
C LEU A 608 -4.24 9.15 6.80
N GLU A 609 -5.15 10.09 7.00
CA GLU A 609 -5.88 10.30 8.25
C GLU A 609 -6.87 9.14 8.51
N LEU A 610 -7.59 8.70 7.47
CA LEU A 610 -8.49 7.54 7.55
C LEU A 610 -7.74 6.23 7.90
N VAL A 611 -6.59 5.96 7.26
CA VAL A 611 -5.78 4.77 7.54
C VAL A 611 -5.11 4.86 8.92
N THR A 612 -4.80 6.05 9.41
CA THR A 612 -4.28 6.23 10.77
C THR A 612 -5.36 5.94 11.82
N ALA A 613 -6.58 6.44 11.61
CA ALA A 613 -7.73 6.08 12.44
C ALA A 613 -8.00 4.55 12.40
N ALA A 614 -7.81 3.88 11.26
CA ALA A 614 -8.01 2.43 11.15
C ALA A 614 -7.04 1.63 12.05
N HIS A 615 -5.75 1.97 12.02
CA HIS A 615 -4.76 1.36 12.93
C HIS A 615 -5.06 1.67 14.41
N LEU A 616 -5.59 2.86 14.71
CA LEU A 616 -6.01 3.21 16.08
C LEU A 616 -7.23 2.39 16.52
N LEU A 617 -8.22 2.18 15.63
CA LEU A 617 -9.42 1.38 15.94
C LEU A 617 -9.04 -0.04 16.36
N GLU A 618 -8.23 -0.75 15.57
CA GLU A 618 -7.73 -2.08 15.95
C GLU A 618 -6.91 -2.03 17.25
N LYS A 619 -5.99 -1.06 17.39
CA LYS A 619 -5.18 -0.94 18.62
C LYS A 619 -5.99 -0.65 19.88
N THR A 620 -7.14 0.02 19.77
CA THR A 620 -8.02 0.22 20.93
C THR A 620 -8.52 -1.09 21.53
N GLY A 621 -8.52 -2.17 20.74
CA GLY A 621 -9.16 -3.43 21.10
C GLY A 621 -10.61 -3.22 21.50
N MET A 622 -11.31 -2.30 20.82
CA MET A 622 -12.76 -2.17 20.89
C MET A 622 -13.34 -3.58 20.76
N PRO A 623 -14.02 -4.09 21.80
CA PRO A 623 -14.12 -5.53 22.02
C PRO A 623 -14.84 -6.10 20.82
N TYR A 624 -14.14 -6.92 20.04
CA TYR A 624 -14.58 -7.29 18.69
C TYR A 624 -15.87 -8.13 18.66
N GLN A 625 -16.37 -8.53 19.84
CA GLN A 625 -17.74 -8.98 20.05
C GLN A 625 -18.78 -7.89 19.65
N ASN A 626 -18.54 -6.61 19.95
CA ASN A 626 -19.46 -5.50 19.70
C ASN A 626 -19.27 -4.85 18.31
N LEU A 627 -18.20 -5.14 17.56
CA LEU A 627 -17.87 -4.43 16.31
C LEU A 627 -18.09 -5.35 15.10
N PHE A 628 -19.10 -5.05 14.29
CA PHE A 628 -19.36 -5.77 13.04
C PHE A 628 -18.41 -5.29 11.94
N SER A 629 -18.47 -4.00 11.60
CA SER A 629 -17.75 -3.46 10.46
C SER A 629 -17.30 -2.01 10.66
N ALA A 630 -16.34 -1.58 9.83
CA ALA A 630 -16.06 -0.18 9.58
C ALA A 630 -16.55 0.16 8.17
N GLU A 631 -17.53 1.06 8.06
CA GLU A 631 -18.00 1.53 6.77
C GLU A 631 -17.00 2.57 6.24
N CYS A 632 -16.21 2.19 5.22
CA CYS A 632 -15.02 2.93 4.79
C CYS A 632 -14.96 3.24 3.29
N TRP A 633 -15.96 2.81 2.51
CA TRP A 633 -15.93 2.92 1.06
C TRP A 633 -17.34 3.02 0.42
N GLY A 634 -17.38 3.26 -0.90
CA GLY A 634 -18.63 3.53 -1.59
C GLY A 634 -19.24 4.90 -1.26
N GLY A 635 -20.54 5.06 -1.53
CA GLY A 635 -21.19 6.37 -1.47
C GLY A 635 -20.41 7.43 -2.28
N ALA A 636 -20.20 8.61 -1.72
CA ALA A 636 -19.48 9.71 -2.39
C ALA A 636 -17.94 9.60 -2.35
N THR A 637 -17.35 8.61 -1.67
CA THR A 637 -15.88 8.58 -1.47
C THR A 637 -15.10 8.29 -2.73
N PHE A 638 -15.66 7.51 -3.66
CA PHE A 638 -14.97 7.10 -4.89
C PHE A 638 -14.73 8.30 -5.83
N ASP A 639 -15.81 9.02 -6.18
CA ASP A 639 -15.75 10.28 -6.92
C ASP A 639 -14.89 11.33 -6.20
N THR A 640 -15.06 11.47 -4.89
CA THR A 640 -14.35 12.50 -4.11
C THR A 640 -12.84 12.27 -4.05
N ALA A 641 -12.40 11.01 -3.93
CA ALA A 641 -10.98 10.67 -3.91
C ALA A 641 -10.29 11.13 -5.21
N LEU A 642 -10.83 10.72 -6.37
CA LEU A 642 -10.32 11.08 -7.69
C LEU A 642 -10.41 12.60 -7.95
N ARG A 643 -11.59 13.19 -7.75
CA ARG A 643 -11.92 14.55 -8.20
C ARG A 643 -11.35 15.67 -7.33
N PHE A 644 -11.30 15.46 -6.01
CA PHE A 644 -11.03 16.56 -5.06
C PHE A 644 -9.78 16.32 -4.18
N LEU A 645 -9.40 15.07 -3.96
CA LEU A 645 -8.31 14.70 -3.04
C LEU A 645 -7.04 14.26 -3.78
N SER A 646 -7.09 14.17 -5.11
CA SER A 646 -6.04 13.62 -5.98
C SER A 646 -5.60 12.21 -5.55
N GLU A 647 -6.53 11.39 -5.07
CA GLU A 647 -6.29 10.08 -4.48
C GLU A 647 -6.97 8.96 -5.27
N ASP A 648 -6.26 7.87 -5.52
CA ASP A 648 -6.85 6.63 -6.00
C ASP A 648 -7.71 5.96 -4.88
N PRO A 649 -9.02 5.71 -5.11
CA PRO A 649 -9.89 5.04 -4.16
C PRO A 649 -9.54 3.55 -3.96
N TRP A 650 -8.93 2.87 -4.93
CA TRP A 650 -8.53 1.46 -4.79
C TRP A 650 -7.35 1.31 -3.83
N THR A 651 -6.30 2.11 -4.00
CA THR A 651 -5.21 2.25 -3.01
C THR A 651 -5.73 2.64 -1.63
N ARG A 652 -6.83 3.41 -1.54
CA ARG A 652 -7.49 3.70 -0.25
C ARG A 652 -8.11 2.42 0.34
N LEU A 653 -8.88 1.64 -0.42
CA LEU A 653 -9.47 0.37 0.04
C LEU A 653 -8.41 -0.62 0.52
N GLN A 654 -7.39 -0.88 -0.30
CA GLN A 654 -6.30 -1.81 0.03
C GLN A 654 -5.57 -1.42 1.33
N LYS A 655 -5.28 -0.12 1.52
CA LYS A 655 -4.63 0.36 2.75
C LYS A 655 -5.57 0.36 3.96
N MET A 656 -6.88 0.55 3.77
CA MET A 656 -7.87 0.36 4.84
C MET A 656 -7.93 -1.11 5.26
N SER A 657 -8.16 -2.05 4.32
CA SER A 657 -8.26 -3.48 4.65
C SER A 657 -6.99 -4.07 5.27
N LYS A 658 -5.79 -3.50 5.00
CA LYS A 658 -4.55 -3.89 5.70
C LYS A 658 -4.38 -3.23 7.08
N ALA A 659 -5.04 -2.10 7.32
CA ALA A 659 -5.01 -1.39 8.60
C ALA A 659 -6.08 -1.88 9.60
N ILE A 660 -7.15 -2.51 9.11
CA ILE A 660 -8.19 -3.19 9.91
C ILE A 660 -8.31 -4.68 9.53
N PRO A 661 -7.34 -5.53 9.93
CA PRO A 661 -7.35 -6.95 9.58
C PRO A 661 -8.39 -7.79 10.33
N ASN A 662 -8.92 -7.33 11.48
CA ASN A 662 -9.91 -8.07 12.28
C ASN A 662 -11.31 -7.45 12.23
N THR A 663 -11.49 -6.32 11.56
CA THR A 663 -12.80 -5.67 11.35
C THR A 663 -13.29 -5.93 9.92
N LEU A 664 -14.59 -6.13 9.71
CA LEU A 664 -15.13 -6.19 8.35
C LEU A 664 -15.07 -4.81 7.69
N THR A 665 -14.64 -4.73 6.43
CA THR A 665 -14.80 -3.51 5.63
C THR A 665 -16.20 -3.48 5.02
N GLN A 666 -16.89 -2.34 5.12
CA GLN A 666 -18.22 -2.16 4.56
C GLN A 666 -18.28 -1.01 3.56
N MET A 667 -19.12 -1.16 2.53
CA MET A 667 -19.44 -0.10 1.57
C MET A 667 -20.93 0.06 1.29
N LEU A 668 -21.32 1.31 1.01
CA LEU A 668 -22.62 1.64 0.44
C LEU A 668 -22.55 1.59 -1.10
N LEU A 669 -23.32 0.69 -1.71
CA LEU A 669 -23.40 0.47 -3.16
C LEU A 669 -24.85 0.75 -3.63
N ARG A 670 -25.05 1.59 -4.64
CA ARG A 670 -26.35 1.68 -5.32
C ARG A 670 -26.42 0.60 -6.38
N GLY A 671 -27.60 0.03 -6.65
CA GLY A 671 -27.83 -1.08 -7.59
C GLY A 671 -27.30 -0.82 -9.02
N ALA A 672 -28.18 -0.45 -9.95
CA ALA A 672 -27.83 -0.25 -11.37
C ALA A 672 -26.85 0.93 -11.64
N ASN A 673 -26.38 1.63 -10.60
CA ASN A 673 -25.46 2.77 -10.67
C ASN A 673 -24.11 2.53 -9.98
N ALA A 674 -23.89 1.39 -9.30
CA ALA A 674 -22.74 1.14 -8.44
C ALA A 674 -22.42 2.31 -7.48
N VAL A 675 -21.33 3.03 -7.72
CA VAL A 675 -20.92 4.23 -6.95
C VAL A 675 -21.26 5.56 -7.65
N GLY A 676 -21.67 5.52 -8.92
CA GLY A 676 -21.81 6.68 -9.81
C GLY A 676 -23.16 7.38 -9.79
N TYR A 677 -23.46 8.11 -10.87
CA TYR A 677 -24.63 8.99 -11.00
C TYR A 677 -25.58 8.64 -12.15
N THR A 678 -25.22 7.69 -13.01
CA THR A 678 -26.02 7.21 -14.16
C THR A 678 -26.09 5.67 -14.14
N ARG A 679 -26.89 5.04 -15.01
CA ARG A 679 -26.89 3.58 -15.15
C ARG A 679 -25.60 3.13 -15.85
N TYR A 680 -24.97 2.07 -15.35
CA TYR A 680 -23.79 1.46 -15.99
C TYR A 680 -24.13 0.09 -16.61
N PRO A 681 -23.37 -0.35 -17.62
CA PRO A 681 -23.50 -1.70 -18.18
C PRO A 681 -23.21 -2.78 -17.13
N ASP A 682 -23.98 -3.85 -17.18
CA ASP A 682 -23.97 -4.89 -16.14
C ASP A 682 -22.59 -5.53 -15.95
N ASN A 683 -21.82 -5.68 -17.04
CA ASN A 683 -20.47 -6.24 -16.97
C ASN A 683 -19.46 -5.32 -16.24
N VAL A 684 -19.66 -4.00 -16.25
CA VAL A 684 -18.84 -3.04 -15.48
C VAL A 684 -19.16 -3.15 -13.99
N ILE A 685 -20.45 -3.20 -13.64
CA ILE A 685 -20.93 -3.29 -12.24
C ILE A 685 -20.46 -4.61 -11.61
N LYS A 686 -20.63 -5.73 -12.32
CA LYS A 686 -20.20 -7.06 -11.87
C LYS A 686 -18.69 -7.13 -11.63
N ASN A 687 -17.86 -6.65 -12.56
CA ASN A 687 -16.41 -6.65 -12.38
C ASN A 687 -15.96 -5.69 -11.26
N PHE A 688 -16.64 -4.54 -11.09
CA PHE A 688 -16.39 -3.63 -9.97
C PHE A 688 -16.62 -4.30 -8.61
N ILE A 689 -17.70 -5.07 -8.45
CA ILE A 689 -17.99 -5.82 -7.22
C ILE A 689 -16.93 -6.92 -6.97
N ILE A 690 -16.60 -7.70 -7.99
CA ILE A 690 -15.61 -8.78 -7.90
C ILE A 690 -14.22 -8.23 -7.53
N GLU A 691 -13.79 -7.14 -8.17
CA GLU A 691 -12.51 -6.51 -7.83
C GLU A 691 -12.52 -5.81 -6.47
N ALA A 692 -13.64 -5.20 -6.04
CA ALA A 692 -13.76 -4.67 -4.68
C ALA A 692 -13.61 -5.78 -3.63
N ALA A 693 -14.25 -6.93 -3.83
CA ALA A 693 -14.14 -8.08 -2.94
C ALA A 693 -12.71 -8.62 -2.84
N LYS A 694 -12.01 -8.78 -3.98
CA LYS A 694 -10.60 -9.18 -4.05
C LYS A 694 -9.66 -8.18 -3.37
N ASN A 695 -9.92 -6.89 -3.52
CA ASN A 695 -9.07 -5.81 -2.97
C ASN A 695 -9.39 -5.45 -1.51
N GLY A 696 -10.24 -6.25 -0.84
CA GLY A 696 -10.46 -6.17 0.60
C GLY A 696 -11.78 -5.54 1.04
N MET A 697 -12.84 -5.57 0.22
CA MET A 697 -14.22 -5.29 0.66
C MET A 697 -14.88 -6.56 1.23
N ASP A 698 -15.61 -6.46 2.34
CA ASP A 698 -16.27 -7.62 2.98
C ASP A 698 -17.80 -7.55 3.04
N VAL A 699 -18.39 -6.35 3.14
CA VAL A 699 -19.84 -6.15 3.27
C VAL A 699 -20.34 -5.15 2.23
N PHE A 700 -21.21 -5.61 1.35
CA PHE A 700 -21.86 -4.79 0.32
C PHE A 700 -23.29 -4.46 0.73
N ARG A 701 -23.53 -3.23 1.20
CA ARG A 701 -24.87 -2.70 1.48
C ARG A 701 -25.46 -2.14 0.18
N VAL A 702 -26.34 -2.93 -0.45
CA VAL A 702 -26.93 -2.64 -1.77
C VAL A 702 -28.27 -1.93 -1.62
N PHE A 703 -28.42 -0.72 -2.16
CA PHE A 703 -29.66 0.04 -2.13
C PHE A 703 -30.11 0.54 -3.52
N ASP A 704 -31.38 0.92 -3.64
CA ASP A 704 -31.93 1.66 -4.78
C ASP A 704 -32.60 2.97 -4.34
N ALA A 705 -32.73 3.93 -5.28
CA ALA A 705 -33.32 5.24 -5.05
C ALA A 705 -34.82 5.21 -4.72
N PHE A 706 -35.54 4.18 -5.17
CA PHE A 706 -36.96 3.95 -4.97
C PHE A 706 -37.24 2.50 -4.48
N ASN A 707 -36.30 1.87 -3.76
CA ASN A 707 -36.40 0.48 -3.28
C ASN A 707 -36.72 -0.56 -4.38
N ASP A 708 -36.36 -0.29 -5.63
CA ASP A 708 -36.57 -1.21 -6.76
C ASP A 708 -35.62 -2.42 -6.65
N LEU A 709 -36.22 -3.62 -6.52
CA LEU A 709 -35.47 -4.86 -6.35
C LEU A 709 -34.80 -5.33 -7.65
N ASP A 710 -35.35 -5.00 -8.83
CA ASP A 710 -34.73 -5.32 -10.11
C ASP A 710 -33.51 -4.45 -10.39
N GLN A 711 -33.55 -3.18 -9.95
CA GLN A 711 -32.37 -2.29 -9.98
C GLN A 711 -31.24 -2.77 -9.06
N MET A 712 -31.55 -3.44 -7.94
CA MET A 712 -30.55 -4.00 -7.02
C MET A 712 -30.02 -5.38 -7.44
N ALA A 713 -30.75 -6.13 -8.27
CA ALA A 713 -30.56 -7.57 -8.42
C ALA A 713 -29.16 -7.98 -8.86
N LEU A 714 -28.64 -7.40 -9.95
CA LEU A 714 -27.28 -7.66 -10.42
C LEU A 714 -26.23 -7.54 -9.31
N CYS A 715 -26.35 -6.54 -8.44
CA CYS A 715 -25.42 -6.32 -7.35
C CYS A 715 -25.56 -7.38 -6.25
N VAL A 716 -26.80 -7.68 -5.82
CA VAL A 716 -27.06 -8.70 -4.79
C VAL A 716 -26.63 -10.08 -5.28
N ASP A 717 -27.00 -10.44 -6.51
CA ASP A 717 -26.71 -11.73 -7.14
C ASP A 717 -25.20 -11.90 -7.38
N THR A 718 -24.47 -10.85 -7.80
CA THR A 718 -23.00 -10.92 -7.94
C THR A 718 -22.32 -11.16 -6.59
N VAL A 719 -22.71 -10.44 -5.53
CA VAL A 719 -22.11 -10.61 -4.20
C VAL A 719 -22.36 -12.02 -3.67
N LEU A 720 -23.62 -12.47 -3.69
CA LEU A 720 -24.01 -13.80 -3.19
C LEU A 720 -23.28 -14.95 -3.91
N ASN A 721 -23.21 -14.89 -5.25
CA ASN A 721 -22.79 -16.04 -6.04
C ASN A 721 -21.30 -16.03 -6.42
N GLU A 722 -20.61 -14.88 -6.42
CA GLU A 722 -19.30 -14.74 -7.08
C GLU A 722 -18.18 -14.15 -6.20
N THR A 723 -18.47 -13.75 -4.95
CA THR A 723 -17.47 -13.04 -4.11
C THR A 723 -17.07 -13.71 -2.80
N GLN A 724 -17.88 -14.64 -2.28
CA GLN A 724 -17.77 -15.15 -0.89
C GLN A 724 -17.82 -14.05 0.18
N LYS A 725 -18.45 -12.91 -0.10
CA LYS A 725 -18.62 -11.77 0.80
C LYS A 725 -20.07 -11.62 1.29
N LEU A 726 -20.27 -10.70 2.23
CA LEU A 726 -21.57 -10.42 2.85
C LEU A 726 -22.35 -9.41 2.00
N VAL A 727 -23.68 -9.55 2.00
CA VAL A 727 -24.60 -8.63 1.33
C VAL A 727 -25.67 -8.17 2.30
N GLU A 728 -25.96 -6.88 2.27
CA GLU A 728 -27.13 -6.31 2.95
C GLU A 728 -28.08 -5.77 1.90
N VAL A 729 -29.29 -6.33 1.81
CA VAL A 729 -30.32 -5.79 0.92
C VAL A 729 -31.00 -4.64 1.63
N CYS A 730 -30.92 -3.43 1.06
CA CYS A 730 -31.27 -2.21 1.77
C CYS A 730 -32.68 -1.71 1.42
N MET A 731 -33.46 -1.47 2.46
CA MET A 731 -34.76 -0.80 2.45
C MET A 731 -34.56 0.65 2.88
N CYS A 732 -34.57 1.59 1.95
CA CYS A 732 -34.56 3.02 2.27
C CYS A 732 -35.87 3.40 2.97
N PHE A 733 -35.78 4.09 4.12
CA PHE A 733 -36.91 4.49 4.93
C PHE A 733 -37.35 5.94 4.64
N THR A 734 -38.66 6.18 4.53
CA THR A 734 -39.25 7.52 4.38
C THR A 734 -40.70 7.52 4.87
N GLY A 735 -41.28 8.70 5.08
CA GLY A 735 -42.68 8.81 5.52
C GLY A 735 -42.87 8.55 7.01
N GLN A 736 -44.13 8.46 7.44
CA GLN A 736 -44.51 8.32 8.86
C GLN A 736 -45.73 7.39 8.99
N PHE A 737 -45.50 6.08 9.02
CA PHE A 737 -46.56 5.07 9.02
C PHE A 737 -47.46 5.05 10.28
N LEU A 738 -47.12 5.79 11.34
CA LEU A 738 -48.00 6.01 12.49
C LEU A 738 -48.98 7.17 12.28
N SER A 739 -48.86 7.94 11.18
CA SER A 739 -49.83 8.96 10.81
C SER A 739 -50.91 8.38 9.90
N GLU A 740 -52.18 8.68 10.21
CA GLU A 740 -53.33 8.37 9.34
C GLU A 740 -53.23 9.05 7.95
N SER A 741 -52.37 10.06 7.82
CA SER A 741 -52.10 10.75 6.56
C SER A 741 -51.08 10.07 5.63
N GLU A 742 -50.34 9.04 6.11
CA GLU A 742 -49.34 8.34 5.30
C GLU A 742 -49.99 7.19 4.53
N THR A 743 -50.26 7.41 3.24
CA THR A 743 -50.94 6.44 2.37
C THR A 743 -49.99 5.64 1.47
N VAL A 744 -48.71 5.99 1.41
CA VAL A 744 -47.72 5.35 0.51
C VAL A 744 -46.80 4.43 1.31
N TYR A 745 -46.04 4.99 2.25
CA TYR A 745 -45.02 4.26 3.02
C TYR A 745 -45.59 3.68 4.32
N THR A 746 -46.72 2.99 4.17
CA THR A 746 -47.41 2.30 5.27
C THR A 746 -46.59 1.14 5.83
N LEU A 747 -46.95 0.64 7.02
CA LEU A 747 -46.34 -0.57 7.57
C LEU A 747 -46.52 -1.79 6.63
N ASN A 748 -47.62 -1.85 5.88
CA ASN A 748 -47.86 -2.89 4.87
C ASN A 748 -46.95 -2.76 3.64
N TYR A 749 -46.55 -1.55 3.23
CA TYR A 749 -45.52 -1.35 2.20
C TYR A 749 -44.20 -1.98 2.65
N TYR A 750 -43.75 -1.70 3.89
CA TYR A 750 -42.52 -2.28 4.43
C TYR A 750 -42.61 -3.82 4.60
N LYS A 751 -43.78 -4.35 5.00
CA LYS A 751 -44.05 -5.79 5.03
C LYS A 751 -43.88 -6.44 3.66
N THR A 752 -44.52 -5.86 2.65
CA THR A 752 -44.52 -6.35 1.27
C THR A 752 -43.12 -6.30 0.65
N LEU A 753 -42.37 -5.22 0.92
CA LEU A 753 -40.99 -5.08 0.48
C LEU A 753 -40.07 -6.13 1.11
N ALA A 754 -40.15 -6.35 2.42
CA ALA A 754 -39.39 -7.39 3.12
C ALA A 754 -39.74 -8.81 2.64
N GLN A 755 -41.02 -9.11 2.41
CA GLN A 755 -41.48 -10.39 1.84
C GLN A 755 -40.90 -10.61 0.43
N ASN A 756 -40.89 -9.56 -0.42
CA ASN A 756 -40.34 -9.65 -1.77
C ASN A 756 -38.82 -9.81 -1.76
N ILE A 757 -38.11 -9.16 -0.84
CA ILE A 757 -36.66 -9.37 -0.62
C ILE A 757 -36.39 -10.82 -0.22
N TYR A 758 -37.08 -11.35 0.80
CA TYR A 758 -36.88 -12.72 1.27
C TYR A 758 -37.25 -13.78 0.21
N LYS A 759 -38.34 -13.57 -0.52
CA LYS A 759 -38.77 -14.43 -1.63
C LYS A 759 -37.76 -14.48 -2.78
N ARG A 760 -37.08 -13.36 -3.08
CA ARG A 760 -36.10 -13.25 -4.17
C ARG A 760 -34.72 -13.74 -3.74
N TRP A 761 -34.30 -13.42 -2.51
CA TRP A 761 -33.00 -13.78 -1.95
C TRP A 761 -33.14 -14.42 -0.56
N PRO A 762 -33.63 -15.67 -0.46
CA PRO A 762 -33.74 -16.37 0.83
C PRO A 762 -32.38 -16.65 1.50
N ASN A 763 -31.29 -16.50 0.74
CA ASN A 763 -29.90 -16.59 1.21
C ASN A 763 -29.24 -15.21 1.42
N ALA A 764 -29.97 -14.09 1.38
CA ALA A 764 -29.40 -12.78 1.71
C ALA A 764 -28.90 -12.76 3.16
N HIS A 765 -27.70 -12.23 3.37
CA HIS A 765 -27.03 -12.30 4.68
C HIS A 765 -27.69 -11.36 5.70
N PHE A 766 -28.01 -10.12 5.30
CA PHE A 766 -28.68 -9.12 6.14
C PHE A 766 -29.73 -8.33 5.35
N ILE A 767 -30.69 -7.73 6.07
CA ILE A 767 -31.51 -6.62 5.58
C ILE A 767 -31.07 -5.35 6.30
N CYS A 768 -30.81 -4.28 5.55
CA CYS A 768 -30.50 -2.98 6.12
C CYS A 768 -31.71 -2.05 6.01
N ILE A 769 -32.13 -1.43 7.11
CA ILE A 769 -33.10 -0.33 7.10
C ILE A 769 -32.29 0.97 7.10
N LYS A 770 -32.28 1.70 5.97
CA LYS A 770 -31.54 2.97 5.82
C LYS A 770 -32.48 4.17 5.93
N ASP A 771 -32.56 4.72 7.13
CA ASP A 771 -33.16 6.04 7.39
C ASP A 771 -32.13 7.15 7.06
N MET A 772 -32.03 7.50 5.78
CA MET A 772 -31.04 8.47 5.28
C MET A 772 -31.26 9.92 5.73
N ALA A 773 -32.32 10.21 6.49
CA ALA A 773 -32.67 11.56 6.93
C ALA A 773 -32.80 11.71 8.46
N GLY A 774 -33.12 10.64 9.20
CA GLY A 774 -33.36 10.71 10.65
C GLY A 774 -34.85 10.80 11.00
N LEU A 775 -35.69 10.10 10.25
CA LEU A 775 -37.16 10.15 10.31
C LEU A 775 -37.79 9.13 11.25
N VAL A 776 -37.11 8.01 11.53
CA VAL A 776 -37.69 6.96 12.38
C VAL A 776 -37.69 7.43 13.83
N THR A 777 -38.81 7.28 14.54
CA THR A 777 -38.95 7.63 15.96
C THR A 777 -38.93 6.38 16.84
N PRO A 778 -38.67 6.50 18.16
CA PRO A 778 -38.63 5.34 19.06
C PRO A 778 -39.92 4.51 19.08
N GLN A 779 -41.07 5.14 18.85
CA GLN A 779 -42.39 4.49 18.78
C GLN A 779 -42.56 3.61 17.52
N MET A 780 -41.79 3.86 16.47
CA MET A 780 -41.88 3.13 15.20
C MET A 780 -41.04 1.85 15.19
N ALA A 781 -40.11 1.68 16.15
CA ALA A 781 -39.14 0.59 16.13
C ALA A 781 -39.79 -0.79 16.26
N GLU A 782 -40.62 -1.01 17.27
CA GLU A 782 -41.24 -2.33 17.50
C GLU A 782 -42.19 -2.76 16.37
N PRO A 783 -43.12 -1.92 15.87
CA PRO A 783 -44.01 -2.31 14.78
C PRO A 783 -43.26 -2.60 13.47
N LEU A 784 -42.26 -1.78 13.13
CA LEU A 784 -41.46 -1.95 11.91
C LEU A 784 -40.61 -3.22 11.96
N ILE A 785 -39.96 -3.49 13.09
CA ILE A 785 -39.05 -4.63 13.23
C ILE A 785 -39.83 -5.94 13.36
N SER A 786 -40.95 -6.01 14.11
CA SER A 786 -41.81 -7.22 14.10
C SER A 786 -42.28 -7.52 12.68
N THR A 787 -42.79 -6.49 11.98
CA THR A 787 -43.28 -6.62 10.60
C THR A 787 -42.23 -7.18 9.63
N ILE A 788 -40.97 -6.74 9.73
CA ILE A 788 -39.88 -7.20 8.86
C ILE A 788 -39.36 -8.59 9.29
N MET A 789 -39.34 -8.90 10.58
CA MET A 789 -38.98 -10.24 11.08
C MET A 789 -40.02 -11.30 10.69
N GLU A 790 -41.31 -11.00 10.82
CA GLU A 790 -42.42 -11.84 10.34
C GLU A 790 -42.31 -12.07 8.83
N ALA A 791 -42.08 -11.00 8.06
CA ALA A 791 -41.95 -11.02 6.60
C ALA A 791 -40.76 -11.86 6.09
N THR A 792 -39.80 -12.18 6.97
CA THR A 792 -38.55 -12.89 6.67
C THR A 792 -38.43 -14.21 7.44
N GLU A 793 -39.53 -14.70 8.04
CA GLU A 793 -39.59 -15.91 8.87
C GLU A 793 -38.51 -15.96 9.99
N HIS A 794 -38.12 -14.80 10.50
CA HIS A 794 -37.00 -14.61 11.43
C HIS A 794 -35.67 -15.24 10.95
N LYS A 795 -35.48 -15.38 9.63
CA LYS A 795 -34.26 -15.97 9.05
C LYS A 795 -33.12 -14.96 8.93
N ILE A 796 -33.40 -13.79 8.38
CA ILE A 796 -32.40 -12.77 8.04
C ILE A 796 -32.29 -11.73 9.16
N PRO A 797 -31.11 -11.49 9.77
CA PRO A 797 -30.93 -10.45 10.77
C PRO A 797 -31.01 -9.03 10.17
N ILE A 798 -31.46 -8.07 10.99
CA ILE A 798 -31.67 -6.68 10.57
C ILE A 798 -30.52 -5.80 11.06
N HIS A 799 -30.03 -4.95 10.16
CA HIS A 799 -29.10 -3.84 10.38
C HIS A 799 -29.90 -2.52 10.33
N PHE A 800 -29.73 -1.62 11.30
CA PHE A 800 -30.36 -0.30 11.28
C PHE A 800 -29.33 0.81 11.06
N HIS A 801 -29.65 1.72 10.14
CA HIS A 801 -28.89 2.94 9.87
C HIS A 801 -29.81 4.16 9.98
N THR A 802 -29.36 5.21 10.67
CA THR A 802 -30.05 6.50 10.74
C THR A 802 -29.06 7.68 10.81
N HIS A 803 -29.56 8.91 10.72
CA HIS A 803 -28.81 10.16 10.89
C HIS A 803 -29.43 11.00 12.03
N ASP A 804 -28.60 11.48 12.97
CA ASP A 804 -29.03 12.14 14.20
C ASP A 804 -29.37 13.64 14.01
N THR A 805 -29.97 13.99 12.86
CA THR A 805 -30.28 15.36 12.45
C THR A 805 -31.22 16.05 13.44
N SER A 806 -32.13 15.27 14.06
CA SER A 806 -33.05 15.71 15.10
C SER A 806 -32.46 15.69 16.52
N GLY A 807 -31.27 15.11 16.72
CA GLY A 807 -30.61 14.95 18.03
C GLY A 807 -31.29 13.94 18.97
N GLY A 808 -32.25 13.17 18.45
CA GLY A 808 -33.01 12.17 19.22
C GLY A 808 -32.70 10.72 18.84
N GLN A 809 -31.88 10.46 17.82
CA GLN A 809 -31.78 9.13 17.21
C GLN A 809 -31.05 8.09 18.07
N ILE A 810 -30.30 8.50 19.10
CA ILE A 810 -29.81 7.57 20.13
C ILE A 810 -30.98 6.82 20.79
N ALA A 811 -32.11 7.49 21.05
CA ALA A 811 -33.30 6.86 21.62
C ALA A 811 -33.96 5.88 20.64
N THR A 812 -33.98 6.18 19.35
CA THR A 812 -34.47 5.27 18.31
C THR A 812 -33.56 4.05 18.18
N CYS A 813 -32.23 4.21 18.19
CA CYS A 813 -31.29 3.08 18.19
C CYS A 813 -31.49 2.17 19.41
N MET A 814 -31.75 2.72 20.59
CA MET A 814 -32.10 1.90 21.78
C MET A 814 -33.44 1.17 21.61
N ALA A 815 -34.44 1.79 20.97
CA ALA A 815 -35.72 1.13 20.69
C ALA A 815 -35.57 0.02 19.64
N MET A 816 -34.77 0.25 18.59
CA MET A 816 -34.41 -0.73 17.55
C MET A 816 -33.67 -1.94 18.12
N ALA A 817 -32.68 -1.71 18.97
CA ALA A 817 -31.96 -2.77 19.69
C ALA A 817 -32.92 -3.64 20.52
N ARG A 818 -33.86 -3.01 21.25
CA ARG A 818 -34.89 -3.71 22.05
C ARG A 818 -35.91 -4.47 21.18
N ALA A 819 -36.18 -3.99 19.98
CA ALA A 819 -37.10 -4.63 19.03
C ALA A 819 -36.49 -5.84 18.30
N GLY A 820 -35.17 -6.03 18.36
CA GLY A 820 -34.47 -7.20 17.80
C GLY A 820 -33.46 -6.92 16.68
N VAL A 821 -33.16 -5.65 16.38
CA VAL A 821 -32.07 -5.28 15.46
C VAL A 821 -30.72 -5.79 16.00
N LYS A 822 -29.91 -6.39 15.12
CA LYS A 822 -28.64 -7.02 15.50
C LYS A 822 -27.40 -6.19 15.21
N ILE A 823 -27.48 -5.21 14.32
CA ILE A 823 -26.36 -4.32 13.99
C ILE A 823 -26.88 -2.88 13.84
N ILE A 824 -26.15 -1.88 14.36
CA ILE A 824 -26.50 -0.46 14.28
C ILE A 824 -25.32 0.38 13.78
N ASP A 825 -25.54 1.21 12.76
CA ASP A 825 -24.57 2.24 12.33
C ASP A 825 -24.45 3.35 13.40
N CYS A 826 -23.23 3.62 13.86
CA CYS A 826 -22.89 4.72 14.75
C CYS A 826 -21.59 5.41 14.27
N ALA A 827 -21.25 6.58 14.82
CA ALA A 827 -19.95 7.22 14.63
C ALA A 827 -19.28 7.53 15.98
N SER A 828 -17.95 7.64 16.01
CA SER A 828 -17.22 8.13 17.18
C SER A 828 -17.73 9.52 17.58
N ALA A 829 -17.82 9.81 18.88
CA ALA A 829 -18.42 11.03 19.44
C ALA A 829 -18.05 12.33 18.69
N ALA A 830 -16.76 12.59 18.44
CA ALA A 830 -16.26 13.73 17.69
C ALA A 830 -16.73 13.79 16.22
N MET A 831 -17.07 12.65 15.62
CA MET A 831 -17.63 12.51 14.26
C MET A 831 -19.15 12.29 14.25
N SER A 832 -19.82 12.27 15.40
CA SER A 832 -21.25 11.96 15.54
C SER A 832 -22.16 13.20 15.67
N GLY A 833 -23.47 12.96 15.66
CA GLY A 833 -24.50 13.99 15.85
C GLY A 833 -24.68 14.91 14.63
N LEU A 834 -25.65 15.82 14.74
CA LEU A 834 -26.05 16.71 13.63
C LEU A 834 -26.40 15.84 12.40
N THR A 835 -25.92 16.18 11.19
CA THR A 835 -26.17 15.37 9.99
C THR A 835 -25.45 14.01 9.96
N SER A 836 -24.65 13.66 10.98
CA SER A 836 -23.95 12.38 11.09
C SER A 836 -24.79 11.28 11.76
N GLN A 837 -24.19 10.11 12.00
CA GLN A 837 -24.77 9.03 12.80
C GLN A 837 -24.84 9.37 14.31
N PRO A 838 -25.67 8.64 15.07
CA PRO A 838 -25.67 8.68 16.54
C PRO A 838 -24.30 8.37 17.17
N CYS A 839 -24.10 8.85 18.40
CA CYS A 839 -22.84 8.70 19.13
C CYS A 839 -22.62 7.26 19.64
N MET A 840 -21.58 6.61 19.11
CA MET A 840 -21.17 5.24 19.43
C MET A 840 -20.87 5.04 20.92
N GLN A 841 -20.04 5.90 21.51
CA GLN A 841 -19.66 5.81 22.93
C GLN A 841 -20.89 5.92 23.85
N THR A 842 -21.82 6.84 23.57
CA THR A 842 -23.06 7.01 24.35
C THR A 842 -24.00 5.82 24.19
N PHE A 843 -24.18 5.31 22.97
CA PHE A 843 -25.02 4.13 22.73
C PHE A 843 -24.48 2.89 23.47
N LEU A 844 -23.18 2.60 23.36
CA LEU A 844 -22.55 1.48 24.06
C LEU A 844 -22.66 1.61 25.59
N LYS A 845 -22.53 2.84 26.13
CA LYS A 845 -22.75 3.12 27.56
C LYS A 845 -24.18 2.81 27.98
N PHE A 846 -25.18 3.26 27.20
CA PHE A 846 -26.60 3.04 27.49
C PHE A 846 -27.04 1.57 27.34
N MET A 847 -26.39 0.81 26.45
CA MET A 847 -26.58 -0.64 26.32
C MET A 847 -25.82 -1.45 27.38
N SER A 848 -25.08 -0.81 28.31
CA SER A 848 -24.18 -1.45 29.29
C SER A 848 -23.08 -2.31 28.65
N GLN A 849 -22.75 -2.05 27.39
CA GLN A 849 -21.74 -2.76 26.57
C GLN A 849 -20.36 -2.07 26.59
N LEU A 850 -20.16 -1.09 27.50
CA LEU A 850 -18.92 -0.31 27.63
C LEU A 850 -18.24 -0.53 29.01
N PRO A 851 -17.26 -1.45 29.11
CA PRO A 851 -16.43 -1.59 30.30
C PRO A 851 -15.55 -0.36 30.56
N ALA A 852 -15.21 -0.09 31.83
CA ALA A 852 -14.39 1.06 32.21
C ALA A 852 -13.00 1.08 31.53
N ASP A 853 -12.36 -0.08 31.40
CA ASP A 853 -11.06 -0.25 30.72
C ASP A 853 -11.09 0.11 29.22
N LEU A 854 -12.28 0.04 28.61
CA LEU A 854 -12.49 0.39 27.19
C LEU A 854 -12.81 1.88 27.03
N GLU A 855 -13.42 2.50 28.03
CA GLU A 855 -13.85 3.91 28.01
C GLU A 855 -12.65 4.85 27.76
N SER A 856 -11.49 4.55 28.36
CA SER A 856 -10.23 5.28 28.07
C SER A 856 -9.68 5.01 26.66
N ASN A 857 -9.78 3.79 26.14
CA ASN A 857 -9.29 3.45 24.80
C ASN A 857 -10.17 4.11 23.71
N LEU A 858 -11.50 4.10 23.87
CA LEU A 858 -12.38 4.85 22.95
C LEU A 858 -12.24 6.36 23.08
N GLN A 859 -11.84 6.89 24.25
CA GLN A 859 -11.48 8.31 24.40
C GLN A 859 -10.19 8.66 23.64
N VAL A 860 -9.20 7.77 23.61
CA VAL A 860 -7.98 7.92 22.77
C VAL A 860 -8.35 7.93 21.28
N TYR A 861 -9.22 7.02 20.84
CA TYR A 861 -9.73 6.98 19.47
C TYR A 861 -10.47 8.27 19.08
N ASP A 862 -11.38 8.72 19.94
CA ASP A 862 -12.15 9.94 19.70
C ASP A 862 -11.28 11.21 19.71
N SER A 863 -10.24 11.24 20.55
CA SER A 863 -9.26 12.34 20.60
C SER A 863 -8.42 12.45 19.32
N TYR A 864 -8.27 11.36 18.56
CA TYR A 864 -7.71 11.44 17.21
C TYR A 864 -8.72 12.05 16.23
N TRP A 865 -9.96 11.54 16.21
CA TRP A 865 -11.03 12.07 15.36
C TRP A 865 -11.32 13.55 15.61
N LEU A 866 -11.28 14.02 16.85
CA LEU A 866 -11.45 15.42 17.21
C LEU A 866 -10.38 16.32 16.56
N GLN A 867 -9.11 15.88 16.53
CA GLN A 867 -8.03 16.61 15.85
C GLN A 867 -8.22 16.60 14.32
N VAL A 868 -8.62 15.47 13.73
CA VAL A 868 -8.96 15.38 12.30
C VAL A 868 -10.10 16.34 11.98
N ARG A 869 -11.20 16.29 12.72
CA ARG A 869 -12.36 17.17 12.50
C ARG A 869 -11.98 18.64 12.65
N GLN A 870 -11.22 19.03 13.67
CA GLN A 870 -10.74 20.42 13.83
C GLN A 870 -9.95 20.93 12.61
N LEU A 871 -9.15 20.08 11.98
CA LEU A 871 -8.38 20.41 10.77
C LEU A 871 -9.27 20.62 9.54
N TYR A 872 -10.32 19.82 9.37
CA TYR A 872 -11.23 19.91 8.23
C TYR A 872 -12.35 20.96 8.43
N ALA A 873 -12.84 21.13 9.66
CA ALA A 873 -13.98 21.98 10.00
C ALA A 873 -13.82 23.43 9.54
N GLN A 874 -12.62 24.00 9.65
CA GLN A 874 -12.35 25.39 9.22
C GLN A 874 -12.50 25.63 7.70
N SER A 875 -12.48 24.56 6.90
CA SER A 875 -12.63 24.62 5.44
C SER A 875 -13.99 24.09 4.96
N PHE A 876 -14.67 23.25 5.73
CA PHE A 876 -15.86 22.50 5.28
C PHE A 876 -17.06 22.54 6.24
N GLU A 877 -16.90 22.98 7.50
CA GLU A 877 -17.99 23.15 8.47
C GLU A 877 -18.25 24.63 8.81
N THR A 878 -17.24 25.42 9.20
CA THR A 878 -17.46 26.71 9.88
C THR A 878 -18.13 27.77 9.01
N ASP A 879 -17.60 28.02 7.80
CA ASP A 879 -18.12 29.03 6.88
C ASP A 879 -19.30 28.51 6.03
N ILE A 880 -19.66 27.22 6.17
CA ILE A 880 -20.32 26.45 5.11
C ILE A 880 -21.54 25.64 5.58
N SER A 881 -21.56 25.15 6.83
CA SER A 881 -22.65 24.32 7.37
C SER A 881 -23.80 25.13 7.96
N THR A 882 -25.03 24.74 7.61
CA THR A 882 -26.29 25.25 8.18
C THR A 882 -26.68 24.55 9.47
N VAL A 883 -26.52 23.22 9.52
CA VAL A 883 -26.94 22.39 10.66
C VAL A 883 -25.88 22.43 11.76
N ARG A 884 -25.84 23.54 12.50
CA ARG A 884 -24.94 23.76 13.65
C ARG A 884 -25.52 23.29 14.98
N ALA A 885 -26.80 22.93 15.00
CA ALA A 885 -27.54 22.36 16.12
C ALA A 885 -28.57 21.34 15.57
N PRO A 886 -29.08 20.42 16.41
CA PRO A 886 -30.18 19.54 16.05
C PRO A 886 -31.43 20.32 15.61
N CYS A 887 -32.20 19.77 14.66
CA CYS A 887 -33.42 20.41 14.17
C CYS A 887 -34.53 19.41 13.86
N ALA A 888 -35.76 19.71 14.31
CA ALA A 888 -36.93 18.86 14.10
C ALA A 888 -37.66 19.08 12.76
N ASP A 889 -37.30 20.13 11.99
CA ASP A 889 -37.86 20.38 10.65
C ASP A 889 -37.44 19.31 9.61
N ILE A 890 -36.52 18.42 9.98
CA ILE A 890 -36.18 17.22 9.22
C ILE A 890 -37.38 16.29 9.02
N TYR A 891 -38.31 16.20 9.96
CA TYR A 891 -39.52 15.38 9.82
C TYR A 891 -40.48 15.92 8.73
N THR A 892 -40.44 17.24 8.49
CA THR A 892 -41.23 17.91 7.42
C THR A 892 -40.48 17.94 6.09
N SER A 893 -39.22 18.38 6.10
CA SER A 893 -38.42 18.59 4.89
C SER A 893 -37.81 17.30 4.32
N GLN A 894 -37.51 16.32 5.19
CA GLN A 894 -36.99 15.00 4.83
C GLN A 894 -35.73 15.06 3.93
N ILE A 895 -34.88 16.09 4.10
CA ILE A 895 -33.64 16.28 3.35
C ILE A 895 -32.52 15.43 3.98
N PRO A 896 -31.91 14.46 3.27
CA PRO A 896 -30.81 13.66 3.81
C PRO A 896 -29.62 14.48 4.33
N GLY A 897 -28.90 13.96 5.32
CA GLY A 897 -27.78 14.67 5.97
C GLY A 897 -26.68 15.14 5.00
N GLY A 898 -26.34 14.31 4.00
CA GLY A 898 -25.42 14.71 2.93
C GLY A 898 -26.02 15.67 1.89
N GLN A 899 -27.34 15.75 1.74
CA GLN A 899 -28.02 16.65 0.80
C GLN A 899 -28.18 18.05 1.38
N ILE A 900 -28.52 18.20 2.68
CA ILE A 900 -28.83 19.52 3.27
C ILE A 900 -27.61 20.47 3.23
N SER A 901 -26.42 19.96 3.54
CA SER A 901 -25.14 20.70 3.43
C SER A 901 -24.82 21.10 1.99
N ASN A 902 -25.04 20.21 1.02
CA ASN A 902 -24.82 20.48 -0.41
C ASN A 902 -25.84 21.48 -0.98
N LEU A 903 -27.09 21.42 -0.55
CA LEU A 903 -28.18 22.29 -0.99
C LEU A 903 -27.98 23.72 -0.47
N HIS A 904 -27.54 23.87 0.80
CA HIS A 904 -27.18 25.18 1.37
C HIS A 904 -26.05 25.87 0.59
N GLN A 905 -24.99 25.14 0.23
CA GLN A 905 -23.89 25.70 -0.55
C GLN A 905 -24.31 26.16 -1.94
N GLN A 906 -25.24 25.45 -2.58
CA GLN A 906 -25.81 25.88 -3.86
C GLN A 906 -26.67 27.15 -3.69
N CYS A 907 -27.46 27.22 -2.61
CA CYS A 907 -28.25 28.40 -2.24
C CYS A 907 -27.36 29.65 -2.06
N ILE A 908 -26.25 29.53 -1.31
CA ILE A 908 -25.27 30.62 -1.15
C ILE A 908 -24.63 31.01 -2.50
N GLN A 909 -24.19 30.03 -3.29
CA GLN A 909 -23.54 30.30 -4.59
C GLN A 909 -24.47 30.96 -5.62
N MET A 910 -25.78 30.81 -5.46
CA MET A 910 -26.82 31.46 -6.28
C MET A 910 -27.26 32.83 -5.72
N GLY A 911 -26.70 33.29 -4.59
CA GLY A 911 -27.09 34.54 -3.94
C GLY A 911 -28.40 34.46 -3.16
N LEU A 912 -28.88 33.26 -2.85
CA LEU A 912 -30.14 32.97 -2.17
C LEU A 912 -29.95 32.49 -0.72
N GLY A 913 -28.74 32.62 -0.16
CA GLY A 913 -28.38 32.03 1.15
C GLY A 913 -29.35 32.36 2.29
N ASP A 914 -29.80 33.61 2.37
CA ASP A 914 -30.74 34.08 3.40
C ASP A 914 -32.16 33.48 3.26
N ARG A 915 -32.47 32.86 2.12
CA ARG A 915 -33.75 32.18 1.83
C ARG A 915 -33.69 30.66 2.06
N PHE A 916 -32.71 30.14 2.81
CA PHE A 916 -32.55 28.70 2.98
C PHE A 916 -33.72 28.01 3.71
N ASP A 917 -34.42 28.72 4.60
CA ASP A 917 -35.63 28.19 5.25
C ASP A 917 -36.80 28.06 4.26
N GLU A 918 -36.97 29.03 3.35
CA GLU A 918 -37.91 28.91 2.22
C GLU A 918 -37.52 27.72 1.31
N LEU A 919 -36.21 27.49 1.09
CA LEU A 919 -35.74 26.36 0.29
C LEU A 919 -36.09 25.00 0.91
N LYS A 920 -36.03 24.87 2.23
CA LYS A 920 -36.46 23.63 2.94
C LYS A 920 -37.96 23.40 2.80
N GLN A 921 -38.77 24.45 2.85
CA GLN A 921 -40.21 24.36 2.58
C GLN A 921 -40.48 23.98 1.12
N MET A 922 -39.81 24.65 0.16
CA MET A 922 -39.92 24.34 -1.27
C MET A 922 -39.47 22.90 -1.59
N TYR A 923 -38.49 22.35 -0.87
CA TYR A 923 -38.07 20.95 -0.99
C TYR A 923 -39.19 19.97 -0.58
N ALA A 924 -39.98 20.28 0.45
CA ALA A 924 -41.18 19.52 0.80
C ALA A 924 -42.27 19.66 -0.28
N THR A 925 -42.52 20.87 -0.78
CA THR A 925 -43.45 21.11 -1.92
C THR A 925 -43.06 20.32 -3.18
N VAL A 926 -41.76 20.21 -3.47
CA VAL A 926 -41.26 19.39 -4.59
C VAL A 926 -41.39 17.89 -4.32
N ASN A 927 -41.19 17.44 -3.08
CA ASN A 927 -41.48 16.06 -2.71
C ASN A 927 -42.96 15.70 -2.96
N GLU A 928 -43.90 16.59 -2.63
CA GLU A 928 -45.32 16.42 -2.98
C GLU A 928 -45.56 16.42 -4.49
N LEU A 929 -44.93 17.35 -5.23
CA LEU A 929 -45.05 17.42 -6.70
C LEU A 929 -44.58 16.15 -7.40
N PHE A 930 -43.59 15.44 -6.85
CA PHE A 930 -43.12 14.15 -7.34
C PHE A 930 -43.91 12.94 -6.80
N GLY A 931 -44.94 13.15 -5.95
CA GLY A 931 -45.79 12.08 -5.42
C GLY A 931 -45.31 11.44 -4.12
N ASN A 932 -44.63 12.19 -3.26
CA ASN A 932 -43.96 11.71 -2.03
C ASN A 932 -42.95 10.59 -2.35
N VAL A 933 -41.75 10.96 -2.79
CA VAL A 933 -40.72 9.99 -3.22
C VAL A 933 -39.78 9.60 -2.08
N ILE A 934 -39.15 8.44 -2.19
CA ILE A 934 -37.94 8.13 -1.43
C ILE A 934 -36.85 9.12 -1.84
N LYS A 935 -36.21 9.76 -0.86
CA LYS A 935 -35.25 10.86 -1.07
C LYS A 935 -33.87 10.42 -0.62
N VAL A 936 -33.11 9.82 -1.52
CA VAL A 936 -31.71 9.41 -1.32
C VAL A 936 -30.94 9.73 -2.61
N THR A 937 -29.61 9.82 -2.59
CA THR A 937 -28.88 10.12 -3.85
C THR A 937 -29.15 9.01 -4.88
N PRO A 938 -29.64 9.31 -6.12
CA PRO A 938 -29.75 10.63 -6.72
C PRO A 938 -31.10 11.36 -6.59
N SER A 939 -32.21 10.72 -6.23
CA SER A 939 -33.54 11.37 -6.13
C SER A 939 -33.54 12.60 -5.21
N SER A 940 -32.81 12.56 -4.08
CA SER A 940 -32.64 13.69 -3.16
C SER A 940 -32.01 14.93 -3.81
N LYS A 941 -31.17 14.74 -4.84
CA LYS A 941 -30.61 15.82 -5.66
C LYS A 941 -31.67 16.36 -6.62
N VAL A 942 -32.48 15.51 -7.26
CA VAL A 942 -33.53 15.93 -8.20
C VAL A 942 -34.54 16.86 -7.51
N VAL A 943 -35.00 16.48 -6.31
CA VAL A 943 -35.88 17.34 -5.48
C VAL A 943 -35.20 18.68 -5.16
N GLY A 944 -33.90 18.66 -4.86
CA GLY A 944 -33.12 19.86 -4.54
C GLY A 944 -32.88 20.80 -5.73
N ASP A 945 -32.54 20.25 -6.89
CA ASP A 945 -32.31 21.02 -8.12
C ASP A 945 -33.63 21.72 -8.56
N LEU A 946 -34.78 21.02 -8.48
CA LEU A 946 -36.08 21.63 -8.80
C LEU A 946 -36.53 22.63 -7.73
N ALA A 947 -36.28 22.37 -6.43
CA ALA A 947 -36.62 23.31 -5.36
C ALA A 947 -35.82 24.62 -5.46
N LEU A 948 -34.52 24.55 -5.77
CA LEU A 948 -33.69 25.72 -6.07
C LEU A 948 -34.21 26.48 -7.30
N PHE A 949 -34.56 25.75 -8.36
CA PHE A 949 -35.11 26.34 -9.58
C PHE A 949 -36.43 27.08 -9.34
N MET A 950 -37.36 26.48 -8.58
CA MET A 950 -38.62 27.12 -8.22
C MET A 950 -38.41 28.35 -7.32
N LEU A 951 -37.55 28.26 -6.31
CA LEU A 951 -37.24 29.37 -5.40
C LEU A 951 -36.55 30.54 -6.13
N GLN A 952 -35.63 30.26 -7.06
CA GLN A 952 -34.91 31.28 -7.84
C GLN A 952 -35.86 32.08 -8.76
N ASN A 953 -36.83 31.40 -9.37
CA ASN A 953 -37.77 32.01 -10.32
C ASN A 953 -39.11 32.41 -9.67
N ASN A 954 -39.27 32.18 -8.36
CA ASN A 954 -40.50 32.37 -7.57
C ASN A 954 -41.72 31.63 -8.15
N TYR A 955 -41.53 30.41 -8.64
CA TYR A 955 -42.61 29.54 -9.10
C TYR A 955 -43.32 28.86 -7.92
N THR A 956 -44.65 28.78 -7.99
CA THR A 956 -45.49 28.01 -7.05
C THR A 956 -45.73 26.59 -7.56
N LYS A 957 -46.37 25.76 -6.72
CA LYS A 957 -46.76 24.38 -7.04
C LYS A 957 -47.67 24.33 -8.27
N GLU A 958 -48.56 25.31 -8.42
CA GLU A 958 -49.53 25.45 -9.50
C GLU A 958 -48.84 25.94 -10.78
N SER A 959 -48.03 27.00 -10.69
CA SER A 959 -47.39 27.60 -11.86
C SER A 959 -46.37 26.67 -12.52
N VAL A 960 -45.71 25.79 -11.76
CA VAL A 960 -44.73 24.83 -12.31
C VAL A 960 -45.39 23.63 -13.00
N THR A 961 -46.67 23.34 -12.70
CA THR A 961 -47.49 22.34 -13.41
C THR A 961 -48.30 22.91 -14.57
N ASP A 962 -48.44 24.23 -14.68
CA ASP A 962 -49.16 24.86 -15.79
C ASP A 962 -48.30 24.87 -17.07
N GLN A 963 -48.76 24.17 -18.09
CA GLN A 963 -48.06 24.01 -19.37
C GLN A 963 -47.91 25.32 -20.15
N VAL A 964 -48.84 26.28 -19.98
CA VAL A 964 -48.82 27.59 -20.66
C VAL A 964 -47.83 28.52 -19.96
N ALA A 965 -47.84 28.56 -18.63
CA ALA A 965 -46.90 29.34 -17.82
C ALA A 965 -45.45 28.85 -18.00
N MET A 966 -45.25 27.53 -18.15
CA MET A 966 -43.94 26.91 -18.38
C MET A 966 -43.50 26.89 -19.85
N ARG A 967 -44.23 27.54 -20.76
CA ARG A 967 -43.92 27.53 -22.19
C ARG A 967 -42.60 28.24 -22.50
N GLY A 968 -41.60 27.47 -22.93
CA GLY A 968 -40.25 27.97 -23.21
C GLY A 968 -39.32 28.01 -21.99
N VAL A 969 -39.76 27.47 -20.84
CA VAL A 969 -38.97 27.39 -19.61
C VAL A 969 -38.04 26.17 -19.65
N ASN A 970 -36.75 26.39 -19.43
CA ASN A 970 -35.74 25.32 -19.40
C ASN A 970 -35.58 24.75 -17.99
N PHE A 971 -36.27 23.65 -17.72
CA PHE A 971 -36.17 22.89 -16.47
C PHE A 971 -34.79 22.24 -16.26
N PRO A 972 -34.38 21.98 -15.00
CA PRO A 972 -33.16 21.25 -14.68
C PRO A 972 -33.08 19.88 -15.36
N GLU A 973 -31.91 19.55 -15.91
CA GLU A 973 -31.66 18.29 -16.62
C GLU A 973 -31.97 17.06 -15.74
N SER A 974 -31.63 17.13 -14.45
CA SER A 974 -31.95 16.10 -13.45
C SER A 974 -33.46 15.87 -13.29
N THR A 975 -34.28 16.92 -13.33
CA THR A 975 -35.75 16.83 -13.32
C THR A 975 -36.26 16.16 -14.59
N ARG A 976 -35.67 16.49 -15.77
CA ARG A 976 -36.04 15.89 -17.05
C ARG A 976 -35.69 14.39 -17.06
N ASP A 977 -34.46 14.03 -16.71
CA ASP A 977 -33.98 12.66 -16.67
C ASP A 977 -34.79 11.78 -15.69
N PHE A 978 -35.04 12.28 -14.47
CA PHE A 978 -35.92 11.62 -13.50
C PHE A 978 -37.31 11.34 -14.07
N LEU A 979 -38.00 12.37 -14.58
CA LEU A 979 -39.34 12.22 -15.14
C LEU A 979 -39.35 11.33 -16.40
N GLN A 980 -38.20 11.14 -17.07
CA GLN A 980 -38.01 10.23 -18.20
C GLN A 980 -37.74 8.77 -17.76
N GLY A 981 -37.43 8.55 -16.48
CA GLY A 981 -37.16 7.23 -15.89
C GLY A 981 -35.68 6.87 -15.78
N GLY A 982 -34.75 7.81 -16.01
CA GLY A 982 -33.30 7.57 -16.02
C GLY A 982 -32.72 7.06 -14.70
N ILE A 983 -33.40 7.34 -13.58
CA ILE A 983 -33.06 6.85 -12.23
C ILE A 983 -34.09 5.87 -11.65
N GLY A 984 -34.94 5.25 -12.49
CA GLY A 984 -36.05 4.41 -12.06
C GLY A 984 -37.39 5.15 -12.02
N VAL A 985 -38.44 4.50 -11.49
CA VAL A 985 -39.81 5.03 -11.41
C VAL A 985 -40.30 4.95 -9.95
N PRO A 986 -40.88 6.03 -9.37
CA PRO A 986 -41.45 5.97 -8.02
C PRO A 986 -42.64 5.02 -7.92
N HIS A 987 -42.94 4.53 -6.71
CA HIS A 987 -44.05 3.59 -6.46
C HIS A 987 -45.43 4.09 -6.92
N VAL A 988 -45.66 5.41 -6.89
CA VAL A 988 -46.92 6.05 -7.34
C VAL A 988 -46.86 6.54 -8.81
N GLY A 989 -45.76 6.26 -9.52
CA GLY A 989 -45.48 6.79 -10.85
C GLY A 989 -45.02 8.25 -10.83
N PHE A 990 -45.29 8.97 -11.92
CA PHE A 990 -44.96 10.39 -12.07
C PHE A 990 -46.22 11.27 -12.09
N ASN A 991 -46.09 12.50 -11.57
CA ASN A 991 -47.10 13.54 -11.75
C ASN A 991 -47.21 13.93 -13.24
N GLN A 992 -48.37 13.64 -13.83
CA GLN A 992 -48.59 13.79 -15.28
C GLN A 992 -48.70 15.26 -15.72
N ASP A 993 -49.13 16.16 -14.85
CA ASP A 993 -49.22 17.59 -15.14
C ASP A 993 -47.81 18.20 -15.20
N LEU A 994 -46.96 17.81 -14.25
CA LEU A 994 -45.54 18.20 -14.27
C LEU A 994 -44.80 17.60 -15.48
N VAL A 995 -45.11 16.36 -15.89
CA VAL A 995 -44.56 15.79 -17.15
C VAL A 995 -45.00 16.60 -18.36
N ARG A 996 -46.30 16.98 -18.47
CA ARG A 996 -46.80 17.83 -19.56
C ARG A 996 -46.13 19.20 -19.57
N ALA A 997 -45.98 19.86 -18.42
CA ALA A 997 -45.33 21.15 -18.31
C ALA A 997 -43.83 21.10 -18.67
N VAL A 998 -43.08 20.11 -18.14
CA VAL A 998 -41.63 19.96 -18.35
C VAL A 998 -41.28 19.58 -19.79
N PHE A 999 -42.06 18.70 -20.42
CA PHE A 999 -41.79 18.23 -21.78
C PHE A 999 -42.61 18.93 -22.87
N GLN A 1000 -43.56 19.79 -22.49
CA GLN A 1000 -44.46 20.52 -23.40
C GLN A 1000 -45.29 19.60 -24.32
N LEU A 1001 -45.69 18.43 -23.80
CA LEU A 1001 -46.40 17.39 -24.54
C LEU A 1001 -47.90 17.63 -24.64
N THR A 1002 -48.52 17.19 -25.73
CA THR A 1002 -49.97 16.97 -25.81
C THR A 1002 -50.37 15.68 -25.07
N ASP A 1003 -51.66 15.53 -24.76
CA ASP A 1003 -52.19 14.33 -24.09
C ASP A 1003 -51.94 13.04 -24.88
N GLN A 1004 -51.95 13.11 -26.21
CA GLN A 1004 -51.67 11.97 -27.08
C GLN A 1004 -50.18 11.58 -27.07
N GLU A 1005 -49.27 12.56 -27.01
CA GLU A 1005 -47.83 12.30 -26.84
C GLU A 1005 -47.52 11.75 -25.44
N LEU A 1006 -48.22 12.24 -24.41
CA LEU A 1006 -48.12 11.75 -23.03
C LEU A 1006 -48.52 10.27 -22.93
N GLN A 1007 -49.65 9.88 -23.53
CA GLN A 1007 -50.09 8.47 -23.54
C GLN A 1007 -49.13 7.53 -24.28
N ASN A 1008 -48.47 8.02 -25.33
CA ASN A 1008 -47.50 7.25 -26.13
C ASN A 1008 -46.06 7.33 -25.59
N ARG A 1009 -45.84 7.96 -24.44
CA ARG A 1009 -44.53 8.27 -23.88
C ARG A 1009 -43.81 7.03 -23.36
N LYS A 1010 -42.72 6.63 -24.05
CA LYS A 1010 -41.82 5.56 -23.59
C LYS A 1010 -40.79 6.12 -22.61
N LEU A 1011 -40.61 5.44 -21.47
CA LEU A 1011 -39.59 5.76 -20.47
C LEU A 1011 -38.22 5.20 -20.87
N SER A 1012 -37.14 5.83 -20.40
CA SER A 1012 -35.76 5.46 -20.72
C SER A 1012 -35.23 4.31 -19.87
N GLN A 1013 -35.87 3.15 -19.94
CA GLN A 1013 -35.41 1.89 -19.32
C GLN A 1013 -34.38 1.15 -20.20
N ALA A 1014 -33.54 1.87 -20.94
CA ALA A 1014 -32.61 1.27 -21.91
C ALA A 1014 -31.47 0.53 -21.20
N VAL A 1015 -31.28 -0.75 -21.52
CA VAL A 1015 -30.12 -1.54 -21.09
C VAL A 1015 -28.85 -0.95 -21.71
N ALA A 1016 -27.90 -0.56 -20.87
CA ALA A 1016 -26.63 -0.01 -21.32
C ALA A 1016 -25.76 -1.12 -21.94
N GLN A 1017 -25.22 -0.87 -23.14
CA GLN A 1017 -24.47 -1.88 -23.90
C GLN A 1017 -23.17 -2.29 -23.18
N PRO A 1018 -22.78 -3.58 -23.19
CA PRO A 1018 -21.55 -4.04 -22.56
C PRO A 1018 -20.30 -3.30 -23.06
N VAL A 1019 -19.38 -3.03 -22.14
CA VAL A 1019 -18.11 -2.33 -22.43
C VAL A 1019 -16.96 -3.32 -22.54
N ASP A 1020 -16.10 -3.15 -23.54
CA ASP A 1020 -14.84 -3.90 -23.64
C ASP A 1020 -13.84 -3.42 -22.58
N LEU A 1021 -13.79 -4.15 -21.47
CA LEU A 1021 -12.85 -3.88 -20.37
C LEU A 1021 -11.39 -4.16 -20.75
N GLN A 1022 -11.10 -5.02 -21.75
CA GLN A 1022 -9.73 -5.26 -22.22
C GLN A 1022 -9.24 -4.08 -23.07
N GLN A 1023 -10.09 -3.51 -23.91
CA GLN A 1023 -9.81 -2.26 -24.62
C GLN A 1023 -9.55 -1.11 -23.63
N LEU A 1024 -10.38 -0.97 -22.59
CA LEU A 1024 -10.15 0.04 -21.55
C LEU A 1024 -8.87 -0.22 -20.75
N GLN A 1025 -8.52 -1.46 -20.42
CA GLN A 1025 -7.23 -1.83 -19.78
C GLN A 1025 -6.04 -1.36 -20.63
N MET A 1026 -6.05 -1.65 -21.94
CA MET A 1026 -5.02 -1.19 -22.88
C MET A 1026 -4.97 0.34 -23.03
N GLN A 1027 -6.10 1.04 -22.83
CA GLN A 1027 -6.15 2.49 -22.82
C GLN A 1027 -5.53 3.07 -21.53
N VAL A 1028 -5.95 2.61 -20.34
CA VAL A 1028 -5.43 3.15 -19.08
C VAL A 1028 -3.96 2.80 -18.85
N GLN A 1029 -3.48 1.65 -19.34
CA GLN A 1029 -2.06 1.28 -19.28
C GLN A 1029 -1.17 2.28 -20.04
N LYS A 1030 -1.71 2.98 -21.06
CA LYS A 1030 -1.03 4.05 -21.80
C LYS A 1030 -1.21 5.41 -21.13
N MET A 1031 -2.40 5.70 -20.59
CA MET A 1031 -2.70 6.98 -19.91
C MET A 1031 -1.97 7.11 -18.57
N ARG A 1032 -1.88 6.03 -17.79
CA ARG A 1032 -1.33 5.99 -16.43
C ARG A 1032 -0.44 4.75 -16.23
N PRO A 1033 0.78 4.71 -16.79
CA PRO A 1033 1.60 3.50 -16.81
C PRO A 1033 2.02 2.93 -15.44
N TYR A 1034 1.94 3.74 -14.37
CA TYR A 1034 2.23 3.35 -12.99
C TYR A 1034 0.97 2.95 -12.17
N GLY A 1035 -0.21 2.96 -12.80
CA GLY A 1035 -1.47 2.55 -12.19
C GLY A 1035 -1.68 1.04 -12.22
N ASN A 1036 -2.83 0.59 -11.72
CA ASN A 1036 -3.28 -0.80 -11.89
C ASN A 1036 -4.30 -0.80 -13.02
N SER A 1037 -3.92 -1.26 -14.21
CA SER A 1037 -4.75 -1.13 -15.42
C SER A 1037 -6.09 -1.87 -15.34
N VAL A 1038 -6.23 -2.92 -14.53
CA VAL A 1038 -7.51 -3.60 -14.28
C VAL A 1038 -8.45 -2.73 -13.46
N LEU A 1039 -7.97 -2.16 -12.36
CA LEU A 1039 -8.78 -1.32 -11.47
C LEU A 1039 -9.05 0.07 -12.06
N ASP A 1040 -8.05 0.62 -12.75
CA ASP A 1040 -8.15 1.89 -13.45
C ASP A 1040 -9.09 1.82 -14.66
N SER A 1041 -9.25 0.66 -15.33
CA SER A 1041 -10.24 0.52 -16.40
C SER A 1041 -11.68 0.58 -15.87
N LEU A 1042 -11.93 0.07 -14.67
CA LEU A 1042 -13.21 0.21 -13.96
C LEU A 1042 -13.45 1.66 -13.49
N SER A 1043 -12.41 2.33 -12.97
CA SER A 1043 -12.45 3.77 -12.67
C SER A 1043 -12.79 4.61 -13.90
N LEU A 1044 -12.17 4.30 -15.05
CA LEU A 1044 -12.43 4.95 -16.34
C LEU A 1044 -13.85 4.65 -16.84
N ALA A 1045 -14.34 3.41 -16.73
CA ALA A 1045 -15.69 3.04 -17.15
C ALA A 1045 -16.79 3.72 -16.31
N LEU A 1046 -16.58 3.86 -15.00
CA LEU A 1046 -17.52 4.52 -14.08
C LEU A 1046 -17.49 6.05 -14.19
N TYR A 1047 -16.31 6.65 -14.40
CA TYR A 1047 -16.13 8.10 -14.43
C TYR A 1047 -15.12 8.56 -15.51
N PRO A 1048 -15.44 8.47 -16.82
CA PRO A 1048 -14.46 8.69 -17.89
C PRO A 1048 -13.70 10.01 -17.80
N LYS A 1049 -14.43 11.12 -17.62
CA LYS A 1049 -13.85 12.47 -17.49
C LYS A 1049 -13.08 12.65 -16.17
N VAL A 1050 -13.64 12.18 -15.04
CA VAL A 1050 -13.02 12.38 -13.72
C VAL A 1050 -11.72 11.60 -13.60
N PHE A 1051 -11.66 10.40 -14.17
CA PHE A 1051 -10.44 9.60 -14.20
C PHE A 1051 -9.38 10.25 -15.12
N ALA A 1052 -9.77 10.76 -16.29
CA ALA A 1052 -8.85 11.51 -17.16
C ALA A 1052 -8.31 12.80 -16.49
N ASP A 1053 -9.19 13.57 -15.84
CA ASP A 1053 -8.83 14.77 -15.07
C ASP A 1053 -7.89 14.40 -13.90
N PHE A 1054 -8.16 13.30 -13.18
CA PHE A 1054 -7.29 12.77 -12.12
C PHE A 1054 -5.90 12.38 -12.64
N VAL A 1055 -5.81 11.64 -13.75
CA VAL A 1055 -4.52 11.27 -14.36
C VAL A 1055 -3.74 12.50 -14.83
N ALA A 1056 -4.42 13.51 -15.38
CA ALA A 1056 -3.79 14.79 -15.74
C ALA A 1056 -3.27 15.56 -14.51
N LEU A 1057 -4.00 15.52 -13.39
CA LEU A 1057 -3.58 16.11 -12.12
C LEU A 1057 -2.40 15.35 -11.48
N GLU A 1058 -2.37 14.02 -11.55
CA GLU A 1058 -1.26 13.18 -11.10
C GLU A 1058 0.01 13.48 -11.92
N ALA A 1059 -0.11 13.50 -13.26
CA ALA A 1059 0.99 13.80 -14.16
C ALA A 1059 1.54 15.24 -13.99
N LYS A 1060 0.68 16.23 -13.71
CA LYS A 1060 1.07 17.63 -13.47
C LYS A 1060 1.70 17.84 -12.10
N ASN A 1061 1.04 17.41 -11.03
CA ASN A 1061 1.36 17.81 -9.65
C ASN A 1061 2.21 16.79 -8.88
N SER A 1062 2.52 15.65 -9.49
CA SER A 1062 3.13 14.43 -8.94
C SER A 1062 2.17 13.42 -8.30
N ARG A 1063 2.48 12.13 -8.52
CA ARG A 1063 1.93 10.97 -7.79
C ARG A 1063 2.28 10.94 -6.29
N LEU A 1064 3.14 11.85 -5.82
CA LEU A 1064 3.49 11.98 -4.40
C LEU A 1064 2.50 12.86 -3.61
N VAL A 1065 1.81 13.81 -4.28
CA VAL A 1065 0.34 13.98 -4.20
C VAL A 1065 -0.36 13.38 -2.93
N PRO A 1066 -0.92 12.15 -3.06
CA PRO A 1066 -1.54 11.34 -2.00
C PRO A 1066 -0.80 11.06 -0.68
N GLN A 1067 0.44 11.54 -0.48
CA GLN A 1067 1.26 11.27 0.71
C GLN A 1067 1.43 12.49 1.63
N LEU A 1068 1.20 13.70 1.14
CA LEU A 1068 1.25 14.93 1.96
C LEU A 1068 0.25 14.85 3.14
N PRO A 1069 0.59 15.37 4.34
CA PRO A 1069 -0.37 15.60 5.41
C PRO A 1069 -1.52 16.50 4.95
N ALA A 1070 -2.77 16.27 5.41
CA ALA A 1070 -3.93 17.05 4.98
C ALA A 1070 -3.75 18.57 5.17
N ALA A 1071 -3.10 19.01 6.25
CA ALA A 1071 -2.79 20.42 6.47
C ALA A 1071 -1.99 21.03 5.31
N VAL A 1072 -0.95 20.34 4.81
CA VAL A 1072 -0.12 20.83 3.69
C VAL A 1072 -0.83 20.69 2.35
N PHE A 1073 -1.57 19.60 2.13
CA PHE A 1073 -2.39 19.42 0.93
C PHE A 1073 -3.42 20.55 0.76
N MET A 1074 -4.01 21.04 1.85
CA MET A 1074 -4.95 22.17 1.83
C MET A 1074 -4.24 23.52 1.75
N ASN A 1075 -3.29 23.78 2.66
CA ASN A 1075 -2.83 25.14 2.98
C ASN A 1075 -1.44 25.50 2.43
N GLY A 1076 -0.67 24.53 1.91
CA GLY A 1076 0.77 24.70 1.67
C GLY A 1076 1.59 24.59 2.96
N MET A 1077 2.80 25.15 2.99
CA MET A 1077 3.70 25.10 4.15
C MET A 1077 3.92 26.48 4.76
N THR A 1078 4.03 26.57 6.09
CA THR A 1078 4.53 27.78 6.77
C THR A 1078 6.06 27.87 6.71
N ILE A 1079 6.62 29.08 6.71
CA ILE A 1079 8.08 29.28 6.76
C ILE A 1079 8.63 28.63 8.04
N GLY A 1080 9.71 27.86 7.91
CA GLY A 1080 10.32 27.06 8.98
C GLY A 1080 9.72 25.66 9.15
N GLN A 1081 8.51 25.41 8.63
CA GLN A 1081 7.90 24.07 8.67
C GLN A 1081 8.73 23.09 7.84
N SER A 1082 8.85 21.86 8.36
CA SER A 1082 9.46 20.71 7.69
C SER A 1082 8.44 19.60 7.61
N ILE A 1083 8.47 18.79 6.55
CA ILE A 1083 7.63 17.60 6.37
C ILE A 1083 8.43 16.46 5.75
N ILE A 1084 8.01 15.23 6.01
CA ILE A 1084 8.49 14.03 5.33
C ILE A 1084 7.64 13.85 4.05
N ILE A 1085 8.30 13.63 2.91
CA ILE A 1085 7.65 13.42 1.59
C ILE A 1085 7.69 11.95 1.18
N ASN A 1086 8.85 11.33 1.37
CA ASN A 1086 9.16 9.92 1.19
C ASN A 1086 9.99 9.48 2.41
N THR A 1087 10.15 8.18 2.65
CA THR A 1087 10.83 7.61 3.85
C THR A 1087 12.20 8.21 4.18
N ASN A 1088 12.92 8.73 3.17
CA ASN A 1088 14.28 9.25 3.34
C ASN A 1088 14.38 10.75 2.95
N GLN A 1089 13.27 11.49 2.86
CA GLN A 1089 13.26 12.86 2.33
C GLN A 1089 12.45 13.85 3.19
N THR A 1090 13.17 14.78 3.82
CA THR A 1090 12.61 15.94 4.54
C THR A 1090 12.67 17.17 3.65
N LEU A 1091 11.50 17.76 3.37
CA LEU A 1091 11.37 19.08 2.73
C LEU A 1091 11.01 20.13 3.79
N LYS A 1092 11.72 21.24 3.78
CA LYS A 1092 11.48 22.40 4.66
C LYS A 1092 11.29 23.67 3.84
N LEU A 1093 10.30 24.50 4.16
CA LEU A 1093 10.15 25.83 3.54
C LEU A 1093 11.04 26.84 4.27
N ALA A 1094 12.24 27.08 3.76
CA ALA A 1094 13.24 27.92 4.41
C ALA A 1094 12.88 29.42 4.41
N ARG A 1095 12.37 29.95 3.29
CA ARG A 1095 11.93 31.35 3.15
C ARG A 1095 11.13 31.60 1.86
N ILE A 1096 10.41 32.71 1.81
CA ILE A 1096 9.77 33.23 0.59
C ILE A 1096 10.44 34.55 0.23
N ARG A 1097 10.88 34.72 -1.02
CA ARG A 1097 11.42 35.98 -1.55
C ARG A 1097 10.37 36.67 -2.41
N ASN A 1098 10.10 37.94 -2.12
CA ASN A 1098 9.37 38.85 -3.02
C ASN A 1098 10.40 39.64 -3.86
N PRO A 1099 10.36 39.59 -5.20
CA PRO A 1099 11.10 40.49 -6.08
C PRO A 1099 10.40 41.85 -6.17
N GLU A 1100 11.16 42.91 -6.37
CA GLU A 1100 10.68 44.29 -6.24
C GLU A 1100 9.80 44.78 -7.41
N VAL A 1101 9.82 44.07 -8.56
CA VAL A 1101 9.27 44.62 -9.83
C VAL A 1101 8.15 43.77 -10.46
N THR A 1102 8.22 42.44 -10.44
CA THR A 1102 7.26 41.58 -11.19
C THR A 1102 6.12 41.01 -10.36
N GLY A 1103 6.27 40.94 -9.03
CA GLY A 1103 5.23 40.41 -8.12
C GLY A 1103 5.06 38.88 -8.11
N ASP A 1104 5.80 38.13 -8.92
CA ASP A 1104 6.00 36.68 -8.76
C ASP A 1104 6.65 36.38 -7.39
N ARG A 1105 6.63 35.13 -6.90
CA ARG A 1105 7.33 34.77 -5.65
C ARG A 1105 8.26 33.59 -5.82
N THR A 1106 9.47 33.71 -5.26
CA THR A 1106 10.43 32.59 -5.19
C THR A 1106 10.34 31.95 -3.81
N PHE A 1107 9.78 30.75 -3.76
CA PHE A 1107 9.77 29.90 -2.59
C PHE A 1107 11.11 29.17 -2.52
N VAL A 1108 11.80 29.31 -1.40
CA VAL A 1108 13.10 28.70 -1.16
C VAL A 1108 12.90 27.56 -0.17
N PHE A 1109 13.01 26.33 -0.66
CA PHE A 1109 12.94 25.12 0.15
C PHE A 1109 14.33 24.54 0.41
N GLU A 1110 14.43 23.69 1.42
CA GLU A 1110 15.57 22.84 1.72
C GLU A 1110 15.08 21.38 1.66
N LEU A 1111 15.63 20.58 0.74
CA LEU A 1111 15.35 19.15 0.61
C LEU A 1111 16.62 18.39 1.00
N ASN A 1112 16.61 17.68 2.13
CA ASN A 1112 17.79 17.02 2.70
C ASN A 1112 19.04 17.93 2.72
N GLY A 1113 18.85 19.21 3.06
CA GLY A 1113 19.91 20.25 3.08
C GLY A 1113 20.21 20.90 1.72
N GLN A 1114 19.76 20.35 0.58
CA GLN A 1114 19.93 20.98 -0.73
C GLN A 1114 18.88 22.08 -0.94
N THR A 1115 19.33 23.29 -1.29
CA THR A 1115 18.43 24.42 -1.54
C THR A 1115 17.71 24.29 -2.89
N LEU A 1116 16.37 24.37 -2.86
CA LEU A 1116 15.48 24.42 -4.01
C LEU A 1116 14.86 25.81 -4.15
N ASN A 1117 14.94 26.41 -5.34
CA ASN A 1117 14.27 27.68 -5.65
C ASN A 1117 13.11 27.42 -6.62
N VAL A 1118 11.89 27.70 -6.20
CA VAL A 1118 10.65 27.47 -6.96
C VAL A 1118 9.94 28.79 -7.19
N VAL A 1119 9.80 29.20 -8.45
CA VAL A 1119 9.17 30.47 -8.83
C VAL A 1119 7.69 30.23 -9.15
N VAL A 1120 6.81 30.66 -8.25
CA VAL A 1120 5.37 30.67 -8.51
C VAL A 1120 5.02 32.03 -9.11
N LYS A 1121 4.51 32.02 -10.33
CA LYS A 1121 4.10 33.25 -11.01
C LYS A 1121 2.85 33.83 -10.36
N ARG A 1122 2.73 35.16 -10.31
CA ARG A 1122 1.51 35.80 -9.84
C ARG A 1122 0.43 35.65 -10.90
N LYS A 1123 -0.68 34.99 -10.54
CA LYS A 1123 -1.94 35.19 -11.27
C LYS A 1123 -2.38 36.63 -11.07
N ILE A 1124 -2.09 37.49 -12.05
CA ILE A 1124 -2.70 38.80 -12.13
C ILE A 1124 -4.15 38.56 -12.59
N GLU A 1125 -5.06 38.47 -11.62
CA GLU A 1125 -6.47 38.70 -11.91
C GLU A 1125 -6.64 40.15 -12.34
N VAL A 1126 -6.47 40.38 -13.65
CA VAL A 1126 -7.05 41.56 -14.29
C VAL A 1126 -8.55 41.43 -14.06
N LYS A 1127 -9.09 42.22 -13.13
CA LYS A 1127 -10.54 42.45 -13.04
C LYS A 1127 -10.96 43.11 -14.36
N LYS A 1128 -11.30 42.29 -15.36
CA LYS A 1128 -12.04 42.74 -16.54
C LYS A 1128 -13.24 43.53 -16.01
N GLN A 1129 -13.28 44.83 -16.27
CA GLN A 1129 -14.51 45.59 -16.07
C GLN A 1129 -15.57 44.92 -16.94
N ILE A 1130 -16.61 44.40 -16.29
CA ILE A 1130 -17.72 43.80 -17.00
C ILE A 1130 -18.44 44.95 -17.71
N LYS A 1131 -18.24 45.06 -19.04
CA LYS A 1131 -19.06 45.93 -19.87
C LYS A 1131 -20.50 45.49 -19.70
N MET A 1132 -21.40 46.41 -19.39
CA MET A 1132 -22.84 46.15 -19.45
C MET A 1132 -23.32 46.37 -20.88
N ALA A 1133 -24.33 45.62 -21.31
CA ALA A 1133 -24.98 45.87 -22.60
C ALA A 1133 -25.72 47.21 -22.56
N THR A 1134 -25.61 47.98 -23.64
CA THR A 1134 -26.17 49.33 -23.79
C THR A 1134 -27.62 49.33 -24.32
N GLY A 1135 -28.17 48.16 -24.64
CA GLY A 1135 -29.51 47.98 -25.20
C GLY A 1135 -29.58 48.07 -26.73
N ASN A 1136 -28.48 48.39 -27.41
CA ASN A 1136 -28.40 48.45 -28.87
C ASN A 1136 -28.68 47.09 -29.54
N LEU A 1137 -29.15 47.11 -30.80
CA LEU A 1137 -29.57 45.90 -31.51
C LEU A 1137 -28.41 44.92 -31.81
N GLY A 1138 -27.16 45.40 -31.78
CA GLY A 1138 -25.94 44.60 -31.88
C GLY A 1138 -25.48 43.97 -30.55
N ASP A 1139 -26.02 44.42 -29.42
CA ASP A 1139 -25.56 43.99 -28.08
C ASP A 1139 -26.26 42.69 -27.65
N HIS A 1140 -25.46 41.72 -27.25
CA HIS A 1140 -25.93 40.45 -26.70
C HIS A 1140 -25.53 40.40 -25.23
N ALA A 1141 -26.52 40.37 -24.34
CA ALA A 1141 -26.31 40.38 -22.90
C ALA A 1141 -26.42 38.96 -22.32
N SER A 1142 -25.71 38.68 -21.24
CA SER A 1142 -26.04 37.55 -20.37
C SER A 1142 -27.35 37.85 -19.65
N LEU A 1143 -28.24 36.86 -19.58
CA LEU A 1143 -29.43 36.91 -18.73
C LEU A 1143 -29.18 36.29 -17.34
N VAL A 1144 -28.02 35.67 -17.13
CA VAL A 1144 -27.71 34.86 -15.94
C VAL A 1144 -26.33 35.19 -15.35
N LEU A 1145 -26.16 34.88 -14.06
CA LEU A 1145 -24.86 34.82 -13.38
C LEU A 1145 -24.18 33.49 -13.74
N GLY A 1146 -23.00 33.51 -14.35
CA GLY A 1146 -22.39 32.27 -14.83
C GLY A 1146 -20.97 32.43 -15.40
N MET A 1147 -20.56 31.40 -16.14
CA MET A 1147 -19.28 31.33 -16.84
C MET A 1147 -19.52 30.93 -18.30
N ILE A 1148 -18.79 31.50 -19.25
CA ILE A 1148 -18.85 31.05 -20.65
C ILE A 1148 -18.28 29.63 -20.72
N GLU A 1149 -19.09 28.67 -21.17
CA GLU A 1149 -18.75 27.25 -21.26
C GLU A 1149 -18.28 26.85 -22.66
N THR A 1150 -18.69 27.59 -23.69
CA THR A 1150 -18.18 27.42 -25.06
C THR A 1150 -18.39 28.71 -25.82
N THR A 1151 -17.36 29.21 -26.50
CA THR A 1151 -17.51 30.29 -27.49
C THR A 1151 -17.58 29.67 -28.88
N ALA A 1152 -18.73 29.77 -29.54
CA ALA A 1152 -19.03 29.09 -30.80
C ALA A 1152 -18.70 29.93 -32.05
N ALA A 1153 -18.81 31.26 -31.96
CA ALA A 1153 -18.45 32.20 -33.02
C ALA A 1153 -17.14 32.95 -32.70
N GLN A 1154 -16.36 33.28 -33.73
CA GLN A 1154 -15.07 33.98 -33.58
C GLN A 1154 -15.18 35.48 -33.83
N LYS A 1155 -14.22 36.26 -33.31
CA LYS A 1155 -14.11 37.68 -33.66
C LYS A 1155 -13.78 37.84 -35.15
N ASN A 1156 -14.44 38.79 -35.80
CA ASN A 1156 -14.46 39.06 -37.24
C ASN A 1156 -15.19 37.99 -38.08
N GLU A 1157 -15.89 37.04 -37.45
CA GLU A 1157 -16.78 36.11 -38.17
C GLU A 1157 -18.06 36.81 -38.63
N ILE A 1158 -18.51 36.53 -39.85
CA ILE A 1158 -19.82 36.94 -40.36
C ILE A 1158 -20.85 35.90 -39.91
N VAL A 1159 -21.82 36.33 -39.12
CA VAL A 1159 -22.84 35.48 -38.51
C VAL A 1159 -24.24 35.85 -38.98
N LYS A 1160 -25.14 34.87 -39.05
CA LYS A 1160 -26.56 35.06 -39.38
C LYS A 1160 -27.45 35.07 -38.13
N LYS A 1161 -28.57 35.77 -38.19
CA LYS A 1161 -29.60 35.78 -37.15
C LYS A 1161 -30.01 34.34 -36.77
N GLY A 1162 -29.99 34.03 -35.48
CA GLY A 1162 -30.24 32.70 -34.92
C GLY A 1162 -29.01 31.81 -34.78
N GLN A 1163 -27.87 32.15 -35.38
CA GLN A 1163 -26.61 31.41 -35.21
C GLN A 1163 -26.12 31.47 -33.75
N LEU A 1164 -25.63 30.35 -33.21
CA LEU A 1164 -25.08 30.27 -31.86
C LEU A 1164 -23.78 31.08 -31.76
N LEU A 1165 -23.71 32.01 -30.82
CA LEU A 1165 -22.50 32.79 -30.53
C LEU A 1165 -21.70 32.14 -29.40
N LEU A 1166 -22.36 31.78 -28.30
CA LEU A 1166 -21.74 31.14 -27.15
C LEU A 1166 -22.77 30.44 -26.23
N LYS A 1167 -22.26 29.66 -25.28
CA LYS A 1167 -22.98 29.00 -24.19
C LYS A 1167 -22.51 29.54 -22.84
N ILE A 1168 -23.43 29.73 -21.90
CA ILE A 1168 -23.15 30.19 -20.54
C ILE A 1168 -23.61 29.11 -19.56
N SER A 1169 -22.68 28.53 -18.80
CA SER A 1169 -23.01 27.65 -17.68
C SER A 1169 -23.38 28.48 -16.46
N SER A 1170 -24.59 28.30 -15.96
CA SER A 1170 -25.13 28.97 -14.76
C SER A 1170 -25.80 27.93 -13.87
N ALA A 1171 -25.31 27.72 -12.66
CA ALA A 1171 -25.85 26.73 -11.71
C ALA A 1171 -26.03 25.30 -12.30
N LYS A 1172 -25.18 24.89 -13.25
CA LYS A 1172 -25.24 23.63 -14.05
C LYS A 1172 -26.31 23.61 -15.16
N LEU A 1173 -26.94 24.74 -15.49
CA LEU A 1173 -27.80 24.92 -16.66
C LEU A 1173 -27.01 25.58 -17.80
N GLU A 1174 -27.19 25.11 -19.04
CA GLU A 1174 -26.60 25.70 -20.25
C GLU A 1174 -27.55 26.75 -20.87
N VAL A 1175 -27.17 28.03 -20.81
CA VAL A 1175 -27.89 29.12 -21.47
C VAL A 1175 -27.22 29.49 -22.78
N LYS A 1176 -27.90 29.24 -23.89
CA LYS A 1176 -27.43 29.53 -25.26
C LYS A 1176 -27.68 31.01 -25.61
N VAL A 1177 -26.67 31.67 -26.19
CA VAL A 1177 -26.80 33.03 -26.73
C VAL A 1177 -26.62 33.00 -28.24
N THR A 1178 -27.64 33.42 -28.97
CA THR A 1178 -27.69 33.43 -30.44
C THR A 1178 -27.71 34.85 -31.00
N ALA A 1179 -27.23 35.02 -32.23
CA ALA A 1179 -27.24 36.30 -32.94
C ALA A 1179 -28.66 36.86 -33.14
N LYS A 1180 -28.90 38.10 -32.70
CA LYS A 1180 -30.18 38.82 -32.87
C LYS A 1180 -30.42 39.32 -34.30
N ARG A 1181 -29.33 39.47 -35.07
CA ARG A 1181 -29.30 40.00 -36.44
C ARG A 1181 -28.12 39.42 -37.21
N ASP A 1182 -28.13 39.62 -38.52
CA ASP A 1182 -26.97 39.40 -39.39
C ASP A 1182 -25.92 40.50 -39.15
N GLY A 1183 -24.63 40.15 -39.30
CA GLY A 1183 -23.51 41.10 -39.20
C GLY A 1183 -22.18 40.41 -38.87
N THR A 1184 -21.19 41.20 -38.45
CA THR A 1184 -19.84 40.75 -38.10
C THR A 1184 -19.60 40.82 -36.59
N VAL A 1185 -19.06 39.77 -35.98
CA VAL A 1185 -18.78 39.70 -34.53
C VAL A 1185 -17.56 40.58 -34.19
N LYS A 1186 -17.78 41.73 -33.55
CA LYS A 1186 -16.71 42.70 -33.22
C LYS A 1186 -16.08 42.46 -31.86
N GLU A 1187 -16.87 42.05 -30.88
CA GLU A 1187 -16.42 41.59 -29.57
C GLU A 1187 -17.21 40.35 -29.17
N ILE A 1188 -16.56 39.38 -28.52
CA ILE A 1188 -17.20 38.22 -27.91
C ILE A 1188 -16.35 37.73 -26.73
N LEU A 1189 -17.01 37.29 -25.65
CA LEU A 1189 -16.35 36.73 -24.47
C LEU A 1189 -15.87 35.30 -24.74
N LYS A 1190 -14.80 34.91 -24.04
CA LYS A 1190 -14.14 33.62 -24.21
C LYS A 1190 -14.59 32.62 -23.16
N GLU A 1191 -14.52 31.34 -23.50
CA GLU A 1191 -14.64 30.23 -22.55
C GLU A 1191 -13.80 30.48 -21.28
N GLY A 1192 -14.42 30.28 -20.11
CA GLY A 1192 -13.85 30.61 -18.80
C GLY A 1192 -14.11 32.04 -18.31
N ASP A 1193 -14.57 32.99 -19.14
CA ASP A 1193 -14.95 34.32 -18.67
C ASP A 1193 -16.20 34.25 -17.77
N LYS A 1194 -16.18 34.96 -16.64
CA LYS A 1194 -17.33 35.11 -15.74
C LYS A 1194 -18.25 36.25 -16.21
N VAL A 1195 -19.55 36.05 -16.08
CA VAL A 1195 -20.59 37.02 -16.48
C VAL A 1195 -21.66 37.17 -15.40
N VAL A 1196 -22.26 38.36 -15.33
CA VAL A 1196 -23.42 38.69 -14.48
C VAL A 1196 -24.62 39.03 -15.39
N PRO A 1197 -25.87 39.01 -14.90
CA PRO A 1197 -27.00 39.49 -15.67
C PRO A 1197 -26.78 40.92 -16.17
N GLY A 1198 -27.08 41.18 -17.45
CA GLY A 1198 -26.84 42.46 -18.13
C GLY A 1198 -25.43 42.67 -18.68
N ALA A 1199 -24.47 41.77 -18.40
CA ALA A 1199 -23.12 41.83 -18.96
C ALA A 1199 -23.15 41.65 -20.50
N LEU A 1200 -22.42 42.49 -21.24
CA LEU A 1200 -22.23 42.34 -22.69
C LEU A 1200 -21.33 41.11 -22.96
N VAL A 1201 -21.91 40.08 -23.60
CA VAL A 1201 -21.21 38.84 -23.94
C VAL A 1201 -20.80 38.75 -25.41
N ALA A 1202 -21.51 39.44 -26.31
CA ALA A 1202 -21.11 39.63 -27.70
C ALA A 1202 -21.65 40.94 -28.31
N LEU A 1203 -20.92 41.50 -29.28
CA LEU A 1203 -21.29 42.67 -30.07
C LEU A 1203 -21.22 42.31 -31.56
N ILE A 1204 -22.31 42.53 -32.29
CA ILE A 1204 -22.40 42.38 -33.75
C ILE A 1204 -22.55 43.76 -34.41
N GLU A 1205 -21.73 44.05 -35.42
CA GLU A 1205 -21.82 45.22 -36.31
C GLU A 1205 -22.34 44.86 -37.71
#